data_AF-A0A9P7J536-F1
#
_entry.id   AF-A0A9P7J536-F1
#
_cell.length_a   1.000
_cell.length_b   1.000
_cell.length_c   1.000
_cell.angle_alpha   90.00
_cell.angle_beta   90.00
_cell.angle_gamma   90.00
#
_symmetry.space_group_name_H-M   'P 1'
#
loop_
_entity.id
_entity.type
_entity.pdbx_description
1 polymer ?
#
loop_
_entity_poly.entity_id
_entity_poly.type
_entity_poly.pdbx_seq_one_letter_code
_entity_poly.pdbx_strand_id
1 'polypeptide(L)'
;MSSKAIREYDAKLLLAYWLQRAPAPNPNFAPSPSSTLKFPAPRVAQILWDSASDSITPDTLLPSWVSTTKLVAKPDQLIKRRGKAGLLALNKDWQDAKKWIQDRAGKPQRVESVTGTLSSFIVEPFLPHPSDSEYYICITSARDADTLLFTTSGGVDVGDVDAKALKLDIPVLGPFPSRADLQRTLLRDVPAHKKEVLTEFLVRLYSVYVDLHFAYLEINPLVVLDDGSIHYLDMAAKLDQTAESICGPKWAVARDLTVYETAPAASTTGSKVNADRGPPMAWPAPFGRDLTKEEAYIQKLDASTGASLKLTVLNPTGRVWTMVAGGGASVVYSDAIAAAGFAHELANYGEYSGAPSEGQTFEYAKTILDLLTRPPPRPDGKVLIIGGGIANFTNVAATFKGIIRALTSYKNQLIAHNAKIYVRRGGPNWQEGLKAMRLLGESLGVPIRVFGPDTHITEIVPLALGLKSTTSATAPISIPATAPGSPKISPAAPEPGASDVGTIHADGERTQPNDVVVRFDSLDGTKGSRPAYRPFDEDTRSFVYGLQPRAIQGMLDFDYSCKRARPSVAAMIYPFGGHHIQKFYWGTRETLLPVYTSLEEAVKKHPDVDVVVNFASSRSVYSSTMECLGYESIKAIALIAEGVPERQAREILWKAKEKGVLIIGPATVGGIKPGCFRIGNSGGMMDNIIASKLYRPGSVGYVSKSGGMSNELNNILSLVTNGTYEGIAIGGDRYPGSTFIDHLLRYEADPGCKMLVLLGEVGGVEEYRVIEAVKSGKIKKPIVAWAIGTCASMFTTEVQFGHAGSMAHSDSETAAAKNKAMREAGFIVPATFEELPAALKSTYEALVAQGVIVPSKDVEPPVIPMDYKWAQELGLIRKPAAFISTISDERGQELLYAGMRISDVFREDIGLGGVVSLLWFKRRLPSWATKFIEMVLMLTADHGPAVSGAMNTIVATRAGKDLISSLASGLLTIGSRFGGALDEAASMFSGARDTGLTPREFVDNSRKANKLISGIGHKIKSVNNPDLRVELVKEYVRKNFPSHSLLDYALAVEKVTTSKKDTLILNVDGCIAVCFVDLLRDSGAFTPEEADEYIKIGTLNGLFVLGRSIGFIGHHLDQKRLRAPLYRHPADDIFINIADLSQPRVLGKMQ
;
A
#
# COMPACT_ATOMS: atom_id res chain seq x y z
N MET A 1 -0.95 -14.19 -3.06
CA MET A 1 0.49 -14.55 -3.24
C MET A 1 0.71 -15.93 -2.62
N SER A 2 1.59 -16.79 -3.14
CA SER A 2 1.65 -18.21 -2.72
C SER A 2 3.03 -18.85 -2.92
N SER A 3 3.21 -20.09 -2.44
CA SER A 3 4.33 -20.95 -2.83
C SER A 3 4.47 -21.05 -4.36
N LYS A 4 5.60 -20.60 -4.91
CA LYS A 4 5.89 -20.59 -6.34
C LYS A 4 7.04 -21.53 -6.68
N ALA A 5 6.91 -22.22 -7.80
CA ALA A 5 7.98 -23.04 -8.36
C ALA A 5 9.16 -22.17 -8.81
N ILE A 6 10.37 -22.68 -8.63
CA ILE A 6 11.61 -22.10 -9.15
C ILE A 6 12.26 -23.06 -10.14
N ARG A 7 13.16 -22.54 -10.98
CA ARG A 7 13.94 -23.36 -11.90
C ARG A 7 14.85 -24.32 -11.14
N GLU A 8 15.19 -25.43 -11.78
CA GLU A 8 16.13 -26.40 -11.22
C GLU A 8 17.51 -25.77 -11.00
N TYR A 9 17.96 -24.94 -11.95
CA TYR A 9 19.18 -24.15 -11.83
C TYR A 9 19.21 -23.32 -10.54
N ASP A 10 18.15 -22.55 -10.27
CA ASP A 10 18.06 -21.71 -9.07
C ASP A 10 18.00 -22.57 -7.79
N ALA A 11 17.28 -23.70 -7.82
CA ALA A 11 17.20 -24.63 -6.69
C ALA A 11 18.55 -25.26 -6.32
N LYS A 12 19.35 -25.66 -7.33
CA LYS A 12 20.69 -26.23 -7.14
C LYS A 12 21.68 -25.22 -6.58
N LEU A 13 21.63 -23.97 -7.05
CA LEU A 13 22.46 -22.88 -6.51
C LEU A 13 22.12 -22.58 -5.04
N LEU A 14 20.83 -22.42 -4.71
CA LEU A 14 20.36 -22.21 -3.34
C LEU A 14 20.85 -23.31 -2.40
N LEU A 15 20.65 -24.58 -2.77
CA LEU A 15 21.07 -25.71 -1.95
C LEU A 15 22.59 -25.74 -1.79
N ALA A 16 23.36 -25.64 -2.88
CA ALA A 16 24.82 -25.70 -2.84
C ALA A 16 25.44 -24.62 -1.95
N TYR A 17 24.93 -23.39 -2.01
CA TYR A 17 25.42 -22.29 -1.19
C TYR A 17 25.09 -22.49 0.29
N TRP A 18 23.83 -22.83 0.59
CA TRP A 18 23.31 -22.80 1.95
C TRP A 18 23.50 -24.11 2.73
N LEU A 19 23.79 -25.25 2.08
CA LEU A 19 23.99 -26.54 2.77
C LEU A 19 25.12 -26.52 3.82
N GLN A 20 26.13 -25.65 3.65
CA GLN A 20 27.19 -25.38 4.63
C GLN A 20 26.91 -24.19 5.57
N ARG A 21 25.97 -23.30 5.20
CA ARG A 21 25.80 -21.96 5.80
C ARG A 21 24.51 -21.78 6.59
N ALA A 22 23.51 -22.63 6.35
CA ALA A 22 22.25 -22.61 7.10
C ALA A 22 22.50 -22.93 8.59
N PRO A 23 21.71 -22.34 9.51
CA PRO A 23 21.88 -22.52 10.95
C PRO A 23 21.95 -24.00 11.37
N ALA A 24 22.73 -24.28 12.42
CA ALA A 24 22.74 -25.62 13.01
C ALA A 24 21.36 -25.92 13.66
N PRO A 25 20.85 -27.16 13.58
CA PRO A 25 19.56 -27.55 14.17
C PRO A 25 19.41 -27.23 15.66
N ASN A 26 20.51 -27.26 16.39
CA ASN A 26 20.64 -26.79 17.76
C ASN A 26 22.11 -26.41 18.04
N PRO A 27 22.42 -25.68 19.13
CA PRO A 27 23.78 -25.22 19.44
C PRO A 27 24.80 -26.36 19.68
N ASN A 28 24.31 -27.56 20.02
CA ASN A 28 25.12 -28.73 20.35
C ASN A 28 25.23 -29.73 19.18
N PHE A 29 24.76 -29.37 17.97
CA PHE A 29 24.87 -30.22 16.80
C PHE A 29 26.32 -30.21 16.26
N ALA A 30 27.18 -30.99 16.92
CA ALA A 30 28.50 -31.30 16.40
C ALA A 30 28.38 -32.16 15.12
N PRO A 31 29.19 -31.88 14.07
CA PRO A 31 29.40 -32.84 13.00
C PRO A 31 29.90 -34.16 13.59
N SER A 32 29.51 -35.31 13.03
CA SER A 32 30.05 -36.57 13.53
C SER A 32 31.54 -36.66 13.17
N PRO A 33 32.43 -37.05 14.11
CA PRO A 33 33.83 -37.29 13.79
C PRO A 33 34.05 -38.44 12.80
N SER A 34 33.01 -39.24 12.49
CA SER A 34 33.02 -40.28 11.45
C SER A 34 32.44 -39.84 10.10
N SER A 35 31.98 -38.59 9.97
CA SER A 35 31.34 -38.10 8.73
C SER A 35 32.38 -37.70 7.68
N THR A 36 32.22 -38.25 6.48
CA THR A 36 33.02 -37.93 5.28
C THR A 36 32.27 -37.04 4.29
N LEU A 37 31.16 -36.42 4.70
CA LEU A 37 30.26 -35.67 3.82
C LEU A 37 30.99 -34.58 3.02
N LYS A 38 31.21 -34.83 1.73
CA LYS A 38 31.71 -33.84 0.77
C LYS A 38 30.53 -33.05 0.22
N PHE A 39 30.44 -31.78 0.58
CA PHE A 39 29.45 -30.87 0.00
C PHE A 39 29.73 -30.68 -1.50
N PRO A 40 28.79 -31.01 -2.41
CA PRO A 40 28.99 -30.84 -3.84
C PRO A 40 29.07 -29.36 -4.23
N ALA A 41 30.06 -29.02 -5.06
CA ALA A 41 30.12 -27.70 -5.70
C ALA A 41 29.07 -27.61 -6.82
N PRO A 42 28.37 -26.48 -7.00
CA PRO A 42 27.33 -26.34 -8.03
C PRO A 42 27.97 -26.23 -9.41
N ARG A 43 28.04 -27.36 -10.13
CA ARG A 43 28.41 -27.39 -11.55
C ARG A 43 27.17 -27.36 -12.42
N VAL A 44 26.52 -26.20 -12.46
CA VAL A 44 25.34 -25.94 -13.29
C VAL A 44 25.59 -24.76 -14.22
N ALA A 45 25.19 -24.88 -15.48
CA ALA A 45 25.23 -23.80 -16.46
C ALA A 45 23.82 -23.60 -17.05
N GLN A 46 23.35 -22.36 -17.10
CA GLN A 46 22.06 -22.01 -17.70
C GLN A 46 22.29 -21.56 -19.15
N ILE A 47 21.55 -22.15 -20.08
CA ILE A 47 21.54 -21.77 -21.49
C ILE A 47 20.13 -21.24 -21.79
N LEU A 48 20.05 -19.95 -22.12
CA LEU A 48 18.84 -19.26 -22.52
C LEU A 48 18.83 -19.07 -24.03
N TRP A 49 17.65 -19.11 -24.63
CA TRP A 49 17.40 -18.69 -26.02
C TRP A 49 16.75 -17.30 -26.04
N ASP A 50 17.29 -16.40 -26.85
CA ASP A 50 16.74 -15.07 -27.08
C ASP A 50 15.94 -15.04 -28.38
N SER A 51 14.63 -14.81 -28.23
CA SER A 51 13.68 -14.66 -29.34
C SER A 51 13.96 -13.50 -30.29
N ALA A 52 14.71 -12.47 -29.87
CA ALA A 52 14.99 -11.30 -30.71
C ALA A 52 16.16 -11.52 -31.67
N SER A 53 17.15 -12.33 -31.27
CA SER A 53 18.34 -12.66 -32.05
C SER A 53 18.34 -14.09 -32.62
N ASP A 54 17.34 -14.89 -32.28
CA ASP A 54 17.24 -16.35 -32.54
C ASP A 54 18.54 -17.10 -32.18
N SER A 55 19.11 -16.75 -31.02
CA SER A 55 20.41 -17.25 -30.58
C SER A 55 20.37 -17.76 -29.14
N ILE A 56 21.27 -18.68 -28.81
CA ILE A 56 21.44 -19.19 -27.45
C ILE A 56 22.62 -18.49 -26.75
N THR A 57 22.67 -18.56 -25.42
CA THR A 57 23.75 -18.02 -24.58
C THR A 57 25.15 -18.26 -25.18
N PRO A 58 25.94 -17.20 -25.43
CA PRO A 58 27.28 -17.33 -25.98
C PRO A 58 28.23 -18.17 -25.13
N ASP A 59 29.07 -18.97 -25.77
CA ASP A 59 30.05 -19.85 -25.14
C ASP A 59 31.03 -19.10 -24.23
N THR A 60 31.27 -17.80 -24.48
CA THR A 60 32.09 -16.91 -23.65
C THR A 60 31.50 -16.60 -22.27
N LEU A 61 30.21 -16.86 -22.06
CA LEU A 61 29.52 -16.71 -20.78
C LEU A 61 29.36 -18.04 -20.02
N LEU A 62 29.83 -19.15 -20.59
CA LEU A 62 29.72 -20.47 -19.98
C LEU A 62 30.98 -20.83 -19.16
N PRO A 63 30.84 -21.52 -18.01
CA PRO A 63 31.99 -21.97 -17.22
C PRO A 63 32.93 -22.90 -18.01
N SER A 64 34.24 -22.78 -17.77
CA SER A 64 35.27 -23.56 -18.47
C SER A 64 35.18 -25.09 -18.29
N TRP A 65 34.46 -25.58 -17.29
CA TRP A 65 34.21 -27.01 -17.13
C TRP A 65 33.24 -27.58 -18.17
N VAL A 66 32.39 -26.73 -18.80
CA VAL A 66 31.42 -27.16 -19.82
C VAL A 66 32.11 -27.71 -21.07
N SER A 67 33.22 -27.11 -21.49
CA SER A 67 33.99 -27.56 -22.67
C SER A 67 34.94 -28.73 -22.40
N THR A 68 35.16 -29.10 -21.14
CA THR A 68 36.20 -30.07 -20.72
C THR A 68 35.64 -31.33 -20.04
N THR A 69 34.33 -31.44 -19.87
CA THR A 69 33.68 -32.60 -19.25
C THR A 69 32.60 -33.19 -20.16
N LYS A 70 32.20 -34.45 -19.91
CA LYS A 70 30.97 -34.99 -20.48
C LYS A 70 29.77 -34.44 -19.70
N LEU A 71 28.66 -34.26 -20.40
CA LEU A 71 27.54 -33.41 -20.02
C LEU A 71 26.21 -34.15 -20.08
N VAL A 72 25.28 -33.67 -19.25
CA VAL A 72 23.84 -33.80 -19.41
C VAL A 72 23.29 -32.44 -19.83
N ALA A 73 22.43 -32.40 -20.85
CA ALA A 73 21.63 -31.23 -21.20
C ALA A 73 20.13 -31.57 -21.12
N LYS A 74 19.36 -30.70 -20.48
CA LYS A 74 17.90 -30.88 -20.30
C LYS A 74 17.17 -29.53 -20.21
N PRO A 75 15.89 -29.43 -20.58
CA PRO A 75 15.14 -28.19 -20.45
C PRO A 75 14.89 -27.84 -18.98
N ASP A 76 14.90 -26.55 -18.66
CA ASP A 76 14.67 -26.01 -17.31
C ASP A 76 13.54 -24.96 -17.34
N GLN A 77 12.33 -25.48 -17.54
CA GLN A 77 11.05 -24.76 -17.60
C GLN A 77 9.95 -25.52 -16.83
N LEU A 78 10.27 -26.02 -15.63
CA LEU A 78 9.34 -26.77 -14.77
C LEU A 78 8.75 -28.06 -15.38
N ILE A 79 9.39 -28.60 -16.42
CA ILE A 79 8.94 -29.82 -17.10
C ILE A 79 9.26 -31.05 -16.24
N LYS A 80 8.22 -31.76 -15.80
CA LYS A 80 8.37 -33.06 -15.10
C LYS A 80 8.60 -34.20 -16.11
N ARG A 81 9.12 -35.34 -15.64
CA ARG A 81 9.28 -36.59 -16.43
C ARG A 81 10.11 -36.44 -17.72
N ARG A 82 11.06 -35.49 -17.76
CA ARG A 82 11.90 -35.15 -18.94
C ARG A 82 12.51 -36.37 -19.65
N GLY A 83 12.96 -37.39 -18.89
CA GLY A 83 13.47 -38.64 -19.46
C GLY A 83 12.45 -39.41 -20.29
N LYS A 84 11.21 -39.57 -19.79
CA LYS A 84 10.12 -40.27 -20.50
C LYS A 84 9.58 -39.46 -21.68
N ALA A 85 9.76 -38.14 -21.67
CA ALA A 85 9.47 -37.25 -22.80
C ALA A 85 10.59 -37.19 -23.87
N GLY A 86 11.71 -37.91 -23.70
CA GLY A 86 12.85 -37.84 -24.65
C GLY A 86 13.61 -36.50 -24.60
N LEU A 87 13.46 -35.74 -23.51
CA LEU A 87 14.03 -34.40 -23.31
C LEU A 87 15.31 -34.42 -22.46
N LEU A 88 16.12 -35.47 -22.56
CA LEU A 88 17.45 -35.57 -21.94
C LEU A 88 18.50 -35.90 -23.01
N ALA A 89 19.56 -35.11 -23.10
CA ALA A 89 20.79 -35.50 -23.79
C ALA A 89 21.81 -35.95 -22.73
N LEU A 90 22.14 -37.25 -22.71
CA LEU A 90 23.06 -37.85 -21.75
C LEU A 90 24.42 -38.15 -22.39
N ASN A 91 25.50 -38.04 -21.60
CA ASN A 91 26.87 -38.38 -21.97
C ASN A 91 27.36 -37.69 -23.28
N LYS A 92 27.08 -36.38 -23.40
CA LYS A 92 27.49 -35.56 -24.56
C LYS A 92 28.72 -34.73 -24.24
N ASP A 93 29.49 -34.30 -25.24
CA ASP A 93 30.37 -33.14 -25.06
C ASP A 93 29.61 -31.85 -25.41
N TRP A 94 30.27 -30.70 -25.25
CA TRP A 94 29.64 -29.42 -25.49
C TRP A 94 29.12 -29.25 -26.93
N GLN A 95 29.80 -29.77 -27.96
CA GLN A 95 29.35 -29.60 -29.35
C GLN A 95 28.05 -30.39 -29.61
N ASP A 96 28.02 -31.65 -29.16
CA ASP A 96 26.81 -32.49 -29.24
C ASP A 96 25.65 -31.90 -28.41
N ALA A 97 25.92 -31.43 -27.19
CA ALA A 97 24.93 -30.84 -26.30
C ALA A 97 24.36 -29.53 -26.86
N LYS A 98 25.24 -28.64 -27.34
CA LYS A 98 24.89 -27.36 -27.97
C LYS A 98 24.01 -27.57 -29.20
N LYS A 99 24.37 -28.52 -30.07
CA LYS A 99 23.54 -28.90 -31.22
C LYS A 99 22.16 -29.42 -30.78
N TRP A 100 22.11 -30.32 -29.79
CA TRP A 100 20.85 -30.84 -29.27
C TRP A 100 19.93 -29.75 -28.70
N ILE A 101 20.51 -28.72 -28.07
CA ILE A 101 19.81 -27.52 -27.60
C ILE A 101 19.33 -26.68 -28.79
N GLN A 102 20.19 -26.33 -29.75
CA GLN A 102 19.83 -25.55 -30.95
C GLN A 102 18.75 -26.23 -31.81
N ASP A 103 18.73 -27.56 -31.85
CA ASP A 103 17.69 -28.34 -32.52
C ASP A 103 16.30 -28.16 -31.88
N ARG A 104 16.20 -27.63 -30.65
CA ARG A 104 14.97 -27.52 -29.83
C ARG A 104 14.64 -26.10 -29.35
N ALA A 105 15.64 -25.25 -29.15
CA ALA A 105 15.48 -23.87 -28.74
C ALA A 105 14.59 -23.11 -29.73
N GLY A 106 13.67 -22.29 -29.23
CA GLY A 106 12.70 -21.54 -30.04
C GLY A 106 11.60 -22.38 -30.68
N LYS A 107 11.60 -23.71 -30.54
CA LYS A 107 10.64 -24.61 -31.19
C LYS A 107 9.58 -25.15 -30.23
N PRO A 108 8.32 -25.32 -30.67
CA PRO A 108 7.29 -25.97 -29.88
C PRO A 108 7.66 -27.42 -29.55
N GLN A 109 7.44 -27.84 -28.31
CA GLN A 109 7.53 -29.22 -27.85
C GLN A 109 6.21 -29.60 -27.16
N ARG A 110 5.76 -30.83 -27.36
CA ARG A 110 4.59 -31.38 -26.67
C ARG A 110 5.04 -32.33 -25.57
N VAL A 111 4.61 -32.05 -24.34
CA VAL A 111 4.82 -32.91 -23.16
C VAL A 111 3.46 -33.25 -22.59
N GLU A 112 3.12 -34.54 -22.58
CA GLU A 112 1.79 -35.04 -22.21
C GLU A 112 0.66 -34.32 -23.01
N SER A 113 -0.20 -33.56 -22.32
CA SER A 113 -1.28 -32.76 -22.94
C SER A 113 -0.87 -31.34 -23.35
N VAL A 114 0.29 -30.85 -22.90
CA VAL A 114 0.70 -29.44 -23.01
C VAL A 114 1.70 -29.24 -24.14
N THR A 115 1.54 -28.17 -24.92
CA THR A 115 2.51 -27.74 -25.94
C THR A 115 3.08 -26.38 -25.55
N GLY A 116 4.40 -26.24 -25.57
CA GLY A 116 5.09 -24.99 -25.24
C GLY A 116 6.46 -24.89 -25.90
N THR A 117 6.98 -23.67 -26.02
CA THR A 117 8.28 -23.39 -26.64
C THR A 117 9.43 -23.57 -25.64
N LEU A 118 10.54 -24.19 -26.06
CA LEU A 118 11.72 -24.30 -25.22
C LEU A 118 12.64 -23.07 -25.37
N SER A 119 12.85 -22.35 -24.26
CA SER A 119 13.62 -21.12 -24.15
C SER A 119 14.69 -21.14 -23.04
N SER A 120 14.66 -22.14 -22.15
CA SER A 120 15.61 -22.26 -21.03
C SER A 120 16.03 -23.71 -20.82
N PHE A 121 17.34 -23.93 -20.73
CA PHE A 121 17.99 -25.22 -20.57
C PHE A 121 19.03 -25.16 -19.44
N ILE A 122 19.26 -26.30 -18.80
CA ILE A 122 20.35 -26.51 -17.84
C ILE A 122 21.32 -27.55 -18.39
N VAL A 123 22.61 -27.28 -18.22
CA VAL A 123 23.73 -28.17 -18.55
C VAL A 123 24.51 -28.46 -17.28
N GLU A 124 24.85 -29.74 -17.08
CA GLU A 124 25.47 -30.29 -15.88
C GLU A 124 26.49 -31.38 -16.27
N PRO A 125 27.51 -31.69 -15.45
CA PRO A 125 28.38 -32.83 -15.70
C PRO A 125 27.62 -34.17 -15.71
N PHE A 126 27.93 -35.04 -16.67
CA PHE A 126 27.47 -36.41 -16.68
C PHE A 126 28.20 -37.23 -15.61
N LEU A 127 27.44 -37.88 -14.73
CA LEU A 127 27.94 -38.73 -13.66
C LEU A 127 27.64 -40.20 -13.98
N PRO A 128 28.63 -41.03 -14.37
CA PRO A 128 28.48 -42.47 -14.40
C PRO A 128 28.32 -43.02 -12.98
N HIS A 129 27.24 -43.74 -12.71
CA HIS A 129 26.94 -44.34 -11.41
C HIS A 129 26.04 -45.59 -11.58
N PRO A 130 26.07 -46.55 -10.64
CA PRO A 130 25.19 -47.72 -10.67
C PRO A 130 23.80 -47.38 -10.10
N SER A 131 22.75 -48.05 -10.57
CA SER A 131 21.35 -47.73 -10.20
C SER A 131 21.02 -47.95 -8.72
N ASP A 132 21.75 -48.82 -8.02
CA ASP A 132 21.63 -49.03 -6.56
C ASP A 132 22.22 -47.89 -5.71
N SER A 133 22.81 -46.88 -6.37
CA SER A 133 23.22 -45.62 -5.74
C SER A 133 22.18 -44.50 -5.86
N GLU A 134 21.05 -44.72 -6.57
CA GLU A 134 19.95 -43.75 -6.72
C GLU A 134 18.93 -43.84 -5.57
N TYR A 135 18.79 -42.74 -4.83
CA TYR A 135 17.79 -42.55 -3.76
C TYR A 135 16.77 -41.49 -4.16
N TYR A 136 15.66 -41.44 -3.42
CA TYR A 136 14.66 -40.38 -3.50
C TYR A 136 14.57 -39.64 -2.17
N ILE A 137 14.48 -38.30 -2.21
CA ILE A 137 14.10 -37.47 -1.06
C ILE A 137 13.11 -36.39 -1.49
N CYS A 138 12.03 -36.22 -0.71
CA CYS A 138 11.16 -35.05 -0.81
C CYS A 138 10.84 -34.48 0.57
N ILE A 139 10.73 -33.16 0.65
CA ILE A 139 10.30 -32.40 1.83
C ILE A 139 9.13 -31.51 1.41
N THR A 140 7.98 -31.68 2.05
CA THR A 140 6.76 -30.92 1.75
C THR A 140 6.14 -30.32 3.00
N SER A 141 5.67 -29.07 2.89
CA SER A 141 5.01 -28.36 3.99
C SER A 141 3.52 -28.66 3.97
N ALA A 142 2.99 -29.18 5.07
CA ALA A 142 1.57 -29.33 5.35
C ALA A 142 1.14 -28.42 6.52
N ARG A 143 -0.17 -28.34 6.81
CA ARG A 143 -0.72 -27.52 7.91
C ARG A 143 -0.14 -27.89 9.28
N ASP A 144 0.09 -29.18 9.49
CA ASP A 144 0.36 -29.76 10.81
C ASP A 144 1.84 -30.12 11.03
N ALA A 145 2.58 -30.36 9.93
CA ALA A 145 3.97 -30.78 9.93
C ALA A 145 4.72 -30.36 8.65
N ASP A 146 6.05 -30.43 8.66
CA ASP A 146 6.84 -30.65 7.45
C ASP A 146 7.08 -32.17 7.32
N THR A 147 6.72 -32.77 6.18
CA THR A 147 6.85 -34.22 5.94
C THR A 147 8.09 -34.50 5.09
N LEU A 148 8.96 -35.40 5.57
CA LEU A 148 10.08 -35.95 4.82
C LEU A 148 9.70 -37.33 4.26
N LEU A 149 9.92 -37.53 2.95
CA LEU A 149 9.68 -38.78 2.21
C LEU A 149 11.01 -39.32 1.70
N PHE A 150 11.36 -40.57 1.99
CA PHE A 150 12.62 -41.19 1.53
C PHE A 150 12.40 -42.60 1.00
N THR A 151 13.09 -42.98 -0.09
CA THR A 151 13.19 -44.38 -0.53
C THR A 151 14.54 -44.69 -1.17
N THR A 152 14.96 -45.95 -1.05
CA THR A 152 16.19 -46.53 -1.63
C THR A 152 16.04 -46.98 -3.08
N SER A 153 14.88 -46.75 -3.69
CA SER A 153 14.60 -47.05 -5.11
C SER A 153 14.30 -45.75 -5.87
N GLY A 154 15.32 -44.91 -6.04
CA GLY A 154 15.21 -43.64 -6.77
C GLY A 154 15.08 -43.81 -8.29
N GLY A 155 15.30 -42.71 -9.01
CA GLY A 155 15.41 -42.69 -10.46
C GLY A 155 14.09 -42.50 -11.21
N VAL A 156 14.15 -42.76 -12.52
CA VAL A 156 13.06 -42.48 -13.49
C VAL A 156 11.83 -43.39 -13.30
N ASP A 157 12.02 -44.56 -12.67
CA ASP A 157 11.01 -45.61 -12.51
C ASP A 157 10.62 -45.90 -11.05
N VAL A 158 10.83 -44.93 -10.14
CA VAL A 158 10.38 -44.98 -8.74
C VAL A 158 8.89 -45.36 -8.59
N GLY A 159 8.03 -44.98 -9.53
CA GLY A 159 6.60 -45.33 -9.55
C GLY A 159 5.76 -44.49 -8.58
N ASP A 160 4.79 -45.11 -7.90
CA ASP A 160 4.04 -44.46 -6.82
C ASP A 160 4.94 -44.30 -5.59
N VAL A 161 5.42 -43.07 -5.38
CA VAL A 161 6.32 -42.73 -4.28
C VAL A 161 5.57 -42.64 -2.95
N ASP A 162 4.30 -42.22 -2.96
CA ASP A 162 3.52 -42.02 -1.75
C ASP A 162 3.16 -43.34 -1.05
N ALA A 163 3.05 -44.42 -1.81
CA ALA A 163 2.90 -45.79 -1.29
C ALA A 163 4.24 -46.45 -0.88
N LYS A 164 5.35 -46.08 -1.53
CA LYS A 164 6.66 -46.74 -1.34
C LYS A 164 7.61 -46.05 -0.36
N ALA A 165 7.51 -44.73 -0.21
CA ALA A 165 8.46 -43.96 0.59
C ALA A 165 8.18 -44.05 2.09
N LEU A 166 9.26 -44.14 2.86
CA LEU A 166 9.28 -44.00 4.30
C LEU A 166 8.99 -42.54 4.63
N LYS A 167 8.08 -42.31 5.59
CA LYS A 167 7.60 -40.97 5.94
C LYS A 167 8.04 -40.59 7.36
N LEU A 168 8.47 -39.36 7.54
CA LEU A 168 8.76 -38.76 8.85
C LEU A 168 8.13 -37.37 8.90
N ASP A 169 7.10 -37.22 9.73
CA ASP A 169 6.47 -35.92 9.99
C ASP A 169 7.20 -35.19 11.12
N ILE A 170 7.57 -33.94 10.86
CA ILE A 170 8.16 -33.02 11.84
C ILE A 170 7.08 -32.01 12.21
N PRO A 171 6.45 -32.10 13.40
CA PRO A 171 5.38 -31.20 13.80
C PRO A 171 5.81 -29.73 13.78
N VAL A 172 4.89 -28.83 13.45
CA VAL A 172 5.14 -27.38 13.54
C VAL A 172 5.43 -27.00 15.01
N LEU A 173 6.45 -26.15 15.23
CA LEU A 173 7.06 -25.87 16.55
C LEU A 173 7.75 -27.06 17.23
N GLY A 174 7.79 -28.24 16.60
CA GLY A 174 8.53 -29.39 17.08
C GLY A 174 10.06 -29.19 16.98
N PRO A 175 10.85 -29.96 17.75
CA PRO A 175 12.30 -29.96 17.59
C PRO A 175 12.70 -30.54 16.23
N PHE A 176 13.87 -30.15 15.73
CA PHE A 176 14.51 -30.83 14.60
C PHE A 176 14.68 -32.34 14.91
N PRO A 177 14.51 -33.22 13.91
CA PRO A 177 14.57 -34.66 14.11
C PRO A 177 15.97 -35.08 14.57
N SER A 178 16.03 -36.02 15.51
CA SER A 178 17.32 -36.54 15.99
C SER A 178 17.98 -37.42 14.92
N ARG A 179 19.30 -37.57 15.02
CA ARG A 179 20.08 -38.50 14.18
C ARG A 179 19.53 -39.94 14.28
N ALA A 180 19.15 -40.36 15.49
CA ALA A 180 18.55 -41.67 15.75
C ALA A 180 17.16 -41.82 15.10
N ASP A 181 16.35 -40.77 15.09
CA ASP A 181 15.03 -40.81 14.45
C ASP A 181 15.16 -40.98 12.94
N LEU A 182 15.99 -40.17 12.27
CA LEU A 182 16.26 -40.31 10.83
C LEU A 182 16.79 -41.70 10.47
N GLN A 183 17.71 -42.25 11.28
CA GLN A 183 18.28 -43.59 11.03
C GLN A 183 17.29 -44.73 11.25
N ARG A 184 16.36 -44.56 12.20
CA ARG A 184 15.32 -45.54 12.57
C ARG A 184 14.11 -45.50 11.64
N THR A 185 13.74 -44.33 11.11
CA THR A 185 12.55 -44.14 10.27
C THR A 185 12.90 -44.15 8.79
N LEU A 186 13.66 -43.17 8.30
CA LEU A 186 13.93 -42.95 6.88
C LEU A 186 15.09 -43.81 6.35
N LEU A 187 16.17 -43.97 7.12
CA LEU A 187 17.39 -44.65 6.65
C LEU A 187 17.50 -46.10 7.16
N ARG A 188 16.37 -46.73 7.52
CA ARG A 188 16.37 -48.09 8.09
C ARG A 188 16.90 -49.13 7.08
N ASP A 189 16.50 -49.01 5.82
CA ASP A 189 16.78 -49.91 4.70
C ASP A 189 18.06 -49.53 3.91
N VAL A 190 18.80 -48.50 4.36
CA VAL A 190 20.03 -48.00 3.73
C VAL A 190 21.26 -48.82 4.19
N PRO A 191 22.26 -49.10 3.33
CA PRO A 191 23.50 -49.75 3.75
C PRO A 191 24.24 -49.01 4.88
N ALA A 192 24.76 -49.75 5.86
CA ALA A 192 25.34 -49.18 7.08
C ALA A 192 26.46 -48.15 6.83
N HIS A 193 27.28 -48.34 5.80
CA HIS A 193 28.36 -47.42 5.43
C HIS A 193 27.86 -46.09 4.83
N LYS A 194 26.64 -46.05 4.29
CA LYS A 194 26.02 -44.82 3.74
C LYS A 194 25.13 -44.08 4.75
N LYS A 195 24.65 -44.77 5.80
CA LYS A 195 23.69 -44.19 6.77
C LYS A 195 24.16 -42.88 7.39
N GLU A 196 25.42 -42.81 7.83
CA GLU A 196 25.94 -41.67 8.58
C GLU A 196 26.03 -40.39 7.71
N VAL A 197 26.58 -40.53 6.50
CA VAL A 197 26.68 -39.44 5.51
C VAL A 197 25.29 -38.95 5.08
N LEU A 198 24.35 -39.87 4.83
CA LEU A 198 22.95 -39.53 4.54
C LEU A 198 22.24 -38.86 5.73
N THR A 199 22.54 -39.27 6.97
CA THR A 199 21.96 -38.65 8.17
C THR A 199 22.36 -37.18 8.27
N GLU A 200 23.65 -36.86 8.11
CA GLU A 200 24.10 -35.47 8.16
C GLU A 200 23.55 -34.65 6.99
N PHE A 201 23.51 -35.21 5.78
CA PHE A 201 22.91 -34.55 4.63
C PHE A 201 21.43 -34.22 4.84
N LEU A 202 20.60 -35.16 5.31
CA LEU A 202 19.18 -34.91 5.54
C LEU A 202 18.93 -33.85 6.62
N VAL A 203 19.73 -33.83 7.69
CA VAL A 203 19.65 -32.79 8.73
C VAL A 203 19.99 -31.40 8.15
N ARG A 204 21.05 -31.30 7.34
CA ARG A 204 21.44 -30.05 6.69
C ARG A 204 20.43 -29.60 5.62
N LEU A 205 19.91 -30.54 4.83
CA LEU A 205 18.87 -30.30 3.83
C LEU A 205 17.59 -29.74 4.48
N TYR A 206 17.15 -30.30 5.61
CA TYR A 206 16.00 -29.77 6.33
C TYR A 206 16.28 -28.39 6.97
N SER A 207 17.50 -28.13 7.45
CA SER A 207 17.88 -26.77 7.90
C SER A 207 17.78 -25.74 6.75
N VAL A 208 18.31 -26.05 5.56
CA VAL A 208 18.17 -25.20 4.36
C VAL A 208 16.69 -25.01 3.97
N TYR A 209 15.89 -26.07 4.04
CA TYR A 209 14.45 -26.02 3.75
C TYR A 209 13.71 -25.03 4.65
N VAL A 210 14.02 -25.04 5.95
CA VAL A 210 13.45 -24.12 6.95
C VAL A 210 13.98 -22.70 6.74
N ASP A 211 15.31 -22.51 6.71
CA ASP A 211 15.98 -21.20 6.75
C ASP A 211 15.74 -20.33 5.49
N LEU A 212 15.46 -20.98 4.35
CA LEU A 212 15.14 -20.32 3.08
C LEU A 212 13.65 -20.31 2.74
N HIS A 213 12.78 -20.78 3.64
CA HIS A 213 11.32 -20.84 3.44
C HIS A 213 10.90 -21.60 2.16
N PHE A 214 11.42 -22.82 1.99
CA PHE A 214 10.86 -23.75 1.01
C PHE A 214 9.49 -24.25 1.47
N ALA A 215 8.59 -24.42 0.50
CA ALA A 215 7.28 -25.06 0.67
C ALA A 215 7.26 -26.48 0.06
N TYR A 216 8.15 -26.75 -0.89
CA TYR A 216 8.36 -28.07 -1.52
C TYR A 216 9.82 -28.18 -1.97
N LEU A 217 10.45 -29.33 -1.76
CA LEU A 217 11.79 -29.63 -2.23
C LEU A 217 11.93 -31.14 -2.49
N GLU A 218 12.09 -31.52 -3.75
CA GLU A 218 12.25 -32.90 -4.20
C GLU A 218 13.59 -33.06 -4.94
N ILE A 219 14.28 -34.16 -4.68
CA ILE A 219 15.52 -34.56 -5.37
C ILE A 219 15.35 -36.00 -5.83
N ASN A 220 15.32 -36.22 -7.16
CA ASN A 220 15.15 -37.56 -7.74
C ASN A 220 15.81 -37.72 -9.12
N PRO A 221 16.97 -38.41 -9.25
CA PRO A 221 17.66 -39.16 -8.20
C PRO A 221 18.59 -38.28 -7.35
N LEU A 222 18.65 -38.61 -6.06
CA LEU A 222 19.74 -38.27 -5.16
C LEU A 222 20.77 -39.41 -5.21
N VAL A 223 21.95 -39.19 -5.78
CA VAL A 223 22.99 -40.21 -5.92
C VAL A 223 23.95 -40.17 -4.74
N VAL A 224 24.21 -41.33 -4.11
CA VAL A 224 25.19 -41.47 -3.01
C VAL A 224 26.20 -42.57 -3.32
N LEU A 225 27.43 -42.15 -3.62
CA LEU A 225 28.55 -43.05 -3.94
C LEU A 225 29.23 -43.58 -2.68
N ASP A 226 29.98 -44.68 -2.80
CA ASP A 226 30.67 -45.32 -1.66
C ASP A 226 31.84 -44.49 -1.10
N ASP A 227 32.31 -43.47 -1.81
CA ASP A 227 33.32 -42.51 -1.33
C ASP A 227 32.74 -41.39 -0.44
N GLY A 228 31.43 -41.46 -0.13
CA GLY A 228 30.70 -40.47 0.66
C GLY A 228 30.28 -39.21 -0.11
N SER A 229 30.48 -39.14 -1.44
CA SER A 229 29.99 -38.02 -2.24
C SER A 229 28.50 -38.14 -2.56
N ILE A 230 27.80 -36.99 -2.47
CA ILE A 230 26.38 -36.85 -2.76
C ILE A 230 26.19 -35.93 -3.97
N HIS A 231 25.33 -36.35 -4.91
CA HIS A 231 25.02 -35.59 -6.12
C HIS A 231 23.50 -35.53 -6.33
N TYR A 232 22.95 -34.34 -6.51
CA TYR A 232 21.52 -34.12 -6.79
C TYR A 232 21.30 -33.97 -8.31
N LEU A 233 20.96 -35.06 -9.00
CA LEU A 233 20.89 -35.06 -10.47
C LEU A 233 19.62 -34.41 -11.02
N ASP A 234 18.50 -34.48 -10.31
CA ASP A 234 17.28 -33.72 -10.59
C ASP A 234 16.80 -33.00 -9.33
N MET A 235 16.33 -31.76 -9.46
CA MET A 235 15.66 -31.05 -8.37
C MET A 235 14.38 -30.35 -8.84
N ALA A 236 13.31 -30.50 -8.07
CA ALA A 236 12.06 -29.76 -8.22
C ALA A 236 11.71 -29.05 -6.90
N ALA A 237 11.51 -27.73 -6.94
CA ALA A 237 11.33 -26.96 -5.72
C ALA A 237 10.29 -25.84 -5.84
N LYS A 238 9.68 -25.49 -4.70
CA LYS A 238 8.85 -24.30 -4.51
C LYS A 238 9.33 -23.51 -3.30
N LEU A 239 9.52 -22.21 -3.47
CA LEU A 239 9.74 -21.25 -2.38
C LEU A 239 8.43 -20.54 -2.04
N ASP A 240 8.24 -20.18 -0.79
CA ASP A 240 7.18 -19.26 -0.39
C ASP A 240 7.53 -17.83 -0.83
N GLN A 241 6.89 -17.32 -1.89
CA GLN A 241 7.17 -15.97 -2.39
C GLN A 241 6.95 -14.89 -1.32
N THR A 242 6.01 -15.06 -0.39
CA THR A 242 5.69 -14.04 0.61
C THR A 242 6.84 -13.84 1.62
N ALA A 243 7.71 -14.84 1.76
CA ALA A 243 8.96 -14.76 2.51
C ALA A 243 10.06 -13.93 1.83
N GLU A 244 9.85 -13.36 0.63
CA GLU A 244 10.85 -12.50 -0.07
C GLU A 244 11.32 -11.33 0.80
N SER A 245 10.45 -10.80 1.66
CA SER A 245 10.77 -9.75 2.62
C SER A 245 11.77 -10.16 3.73
N ILE A 246 12.00 -11.46 3.90
CA ILE A 246 12.86 -12.08 4.93
C ILE A 246 14.06 -12.77 4.27
N CYS A 247 13.79 -13.58 3.25
CA CYS A 247 14.75 -14.47 2.60
C CYS A 247 15.25 -13.97 1.24
N GLY A 248 14.68 -12.90 0.67
CA GLY A 248 15.10 -12.32 -0.62
C GLY A 248 16.61 -12.10 -0.74
N PRO A 249 17.29 -11.47 0.24
CA PRO A 249 18.74 -11.30 0.23
C PRO A 249 19.51 -12.63 0.29
N LYS A 250 18.97 -13.64 1.01
CA LYS A 250 19.56 -15.00 1.07
C LYS A 250 19.43 -15.74 -0.27
N TRP A 251 18.31 -15.54 -0.95
CA TRP A 251 18.06 -16.13 -2.26
C TRP A 251 18.92 -15.46 -3.34
N ALA A 252 19.06 -14.13 -3.29
CA ALA A 252 19.84 -13.35 -4.25
C ALA A 252 21.34 -13.72 -4.21
N VAL A 253 21.94 -13.82 -3.02
CA VAL A 253 23.40 -14.07 -2.89
C VAL A 253 23.82 -15.44 -3.42
N ALA A 254 22.96 -16.46 -3.31
CA ALA A 254 23.23 -17.78 -3.88
C ALA A 254 23.22 -17.79 -5.43
N ARG A 255 22.63 -16.77 -6.06
CA ARG A 255 22.51 -16.63 -7.52
C ARG A 255 23.57 -15.73 -8.14
N ASP A 256 24.44 -15.12 -7.32
CA ASP A 256 25.65 -14.48 -7.79
C ASP A 256 26.73 -15.53 -8.03
N LEU A 257 27.04 -15.84 -9.29
CA LEU A 257 28.01 -16.88 -9.63
C LEU A 257 29.43 -16.59 -9.09
N THR A 258 29.78 -15.33 -8.85
CA THR A 258 31.11 -14.94 -8.32
C THR A 258 31.35 -15.44 -6.90
N VAL A 259 30.33 -15.88 -6.16
CA VAL A 259 30.50 -16.48 -4.81
C VAL A 259 31.03 -17.92 -4.85
N TYR A 260 31.06 -18.55 -6.03
CA TYR A 260 31.61 -19.89 -6.25
C TYR A 260 32.98 -19.87 -6.94
N GLU A 261 33.47 -18.69 -7.32
CA GLU A 261 34.79 -18.49 -7.91
C GLU A 261 35.86 -18.45 -6.82
N THR A 262 36.86 -19.33 -6.91
CA THR A 262 37.92 -19.46 -5.91
C THR A 262 38.99 -18.38 -6.08
N ALA A 263 38.77 -17.21 -5.50
CA ALA A 263 39.82 -16.24 -5.18
C ALA A 263 39.96 -16.11 -3.65
N PRO A 264 41.18 -15.99 -3.08
CA PRO A 264 41.36 -15.86 -1.64
C PRO A 264 40.81 -14.52 -1.15
N ALA A 265 39.75 -14.55 -0.36
CA ALA A 265 39.16 -13.35 0.21
C ALA A 265 40.13 -12.69 1.20
N ALA A 266 40.63 -11.50 0.85
CA ALA A 266 41.38 -10.67 1.79
C ALA A 266 40.50 -10.31 3.00
N SER A 267 41.05 -10.52 4.20
CA SER A 267 40.35 -10.24 5.46
C SER A 267 40.07 -8.73 5.60
N THR A 268 38.85 -8.32 5.28
CA THR A 268 38.37 -6.95 5.49
C THR A 268 37.63 -6.86 6.82
N THR A 269 38.39 -6.53 7.86
CA THR A 269 37.87 -6.03 9.14
C THR A 269 37.24 -4.64 8.92
N GLY A 270 35.97 -4.61 8.53
CA GLY A 270 35.21 -3.38 8.28
C GLY A 270 33.74 -3.54 8.61
N SER A 271 33.13 -2.49 9.17
CA SER A 271 31.72 -2.48 9.57
C SER A 271 30.78 -2.71 8.38
N LYS A 272 29.81 -3.62 8.56
CA LYS A 272 28.83 -4.08 7.56
C LYS A 272 28.21 -2.95 6.73
N VAL A 273 28.30 -3.08 5.41
CA VAL A 273 27.34 -2.52 4.45
C VAL A 273 26.74 -3.69 3.69
N ASN A 274 25.54 -4.13 4.09
CA ASN A 274 24.77 -5.12 3.34
C ASN A 274 24.07 -4.40 2.17
N ALA A 275 24.71 -4.38 1.00
CA ALA A 275 23.97 -4.28 -0.25
C ALA A 275 23.41 -5.68 -0.59
N ASP A 276 22.20 -5.75 -1.13
CA ASP A 276 21.65 -7.01 -1.65
C ASP A 276 22.52 -7.48 -2.83
N ARG A 277 23.29 -8.55 -2.60
CA ARG A 277 24.24 -9.11 -3.56
C ARG A 277 23.53 -10.17 -4.41
N GLY A 278 23.71 -10.10 -5.73
CA GLY A 278 23.14 -11.05 -6.69
C GLY A 278 21.73 -10.69 -7.18
N PRO A 279 21.22 -11.40 -8.21
CA PRO A 279 19.93 -11.08 -8.83
C PRO A 279 18.73 -11.58 -8.00
N PRO A 280 17.64 -10.80 -7.89
CA PRO A 280 16.43 -11.20 -7.16
C PRO A 280 15.76 -12.42 -7.81
N MET A 281 15.10 -13.24 -6.98
CA MET A 281 14.57 -14.56 -7.38
C MET A 281 13.68 -14.48 -8.63
N ALA A 282 13.91 -15.38 -9.58
CA ALA A 282 13.10 -15.48 -10.79
C ALA A 282 11.93 -16.44 -10.57
N TRP A 283 10.73 -16.02 -10.98
CA TRP A 283 9.49 -16.79 -10.83
C TRP A 283 9.00 -17.25 -12.21
N PRO A 284 9.45 -18.42 -12.72
CA PRO A 284 9.06 -18.92 -14.04
C PRO A 284 7.56 -19.23 -14.14
N ALA A 285 7.01 -19.08 -15.35
CA ALA A 285 5.70 -19.59 -15.70
C ALA A 285 5.69 -21.13 -15.77
N PRO A 286 4.52 -21.79 -15.61
CA PRO A 286 4.35 -23.19 -15.98
C PRO A 286 4.66 -23.43 -17.46
N PHE A 287 5.18 -24.61 -17.79
CA PHE A 287 5.37 -25.01 -19.19
C PHE A 287 4.07 -24.90 -19.99
N GLY A 288 4.17 -24.45 -21.26
CA GLY A 288 3.02 -24.19 -22.13
C GLY A 288 2.53 -22.74 -22.13
N ARG A 289 3.06 -21.88 -21.25
CA ARG A 289 2.76 -20.44 -21.23
C ARG A 289 4.01 -19.62 -20.92
N ASP A 290 4.19 -18.52 -21.64
CA ASP A 290 5.16 -17.48 -21.30
C ASP A 290 4.48 -16.34 -20.52
N LEU A 291 5.21 -15.71 -19.60
CA LEU A 291 4.76 -14.49 -18.94
C LEU A 291 4.77 -13.33 -19.95
N THR A 292 3.62 -12.68 -20.15
CA THR A 292 3.58 -11.47 -20.98
C THR A 292 4.29 -10.31 -20.28
N LYS A 293 4.73 -9.30 -21.05
CA LYS A 293 5.37 -8.09 -20.49
C LYS A 293 4.42 -7.37 -19.53
N GLU A 294 3.13 -7.45 -19.80
CA GLU A 294 2.04 -6.86 -19.03
C GLU A 294 1.80 -7.60 -17.72
N GLU A 295 1.83 -8.94 -17.73
CA GLU A 295 1.75 -9.74 -16.50
C GLU A 295 2.94 -9.48 -15.58
N ALA A 296 4.16 -9.40 -16.13
CA ALA A 296 5.35 -9.05 -15.38
C ALA A 296 5.26 -7.62 -14.79
N TYR A 297 4.68 -6.67 -15.53
CA TYR A 297 4.43 -5.31 -15.03
C TYR A 297 3.44 -5.28 -13.87
N ILE A 298 2.29 -5.97 -13.98
CA ILE A 298 1.31 -6.06 -12.88
C ILE A 298 1.90 -6.79 -11.67
N GLN A 299 2.67 -7.87 -11.84
CA GLN A 299 3.36 -8.54 -10.74
C GLN A 299 4.38 -7.63 -10.03
N LYS A 300 5.05 -6.73 -10.76
CA LYS A 300 5.94 -5.72 -10.17
C LYS A 300 5.17 -4.68 -9.36
N LEU A 301 4.02 -4.23 -9.85
CA LEU A 301 3.14 -3.31 -9.11
C LEU A 301 2.63 -3.96 -7.81
N ASP A 302 2.16 -5.22 -7.90
CA ASP A 302 1.69 -6.06 -6.79
C ASP A 302 2.75 -6.17 -5.68
N ALA A 303 3.97 -6.59 -6.02
CA ALA A 303 5.07 -6.76 -5.07
C ALA A 303 5.52 -5.44 -4.39
N SER A 304 5.15 -4.28 -4.94
CA SER A 304 5.50 -2.96 -4.41
C SER A 304 4.48 -2.38 -3.42
N THR A 305 3.41 -3.11 -3.08
CA THR A 305 2.30 -2.58 -2.29
C THR A 305 1.67 -3.61 -1.33
N GLY A 306 0.82 -3.13 -0.41
CA GLY A 306 -0.02 -3.98 0.44
C GLY A 306 -1.43 -4.25 -0.14
N ALA A 307 -1.73 -3.66 -1.31
CA ALA A 307 -2.87 -4.04 -2.13
C ALA A 307 -2.56 -5.33 -2.92
N SER A 308 -3.59 -5.99 -3.45
CA SER A 308 -3.44 -7.16 -4.33
C SER A 308 -3.83 -6.76 -5.76
N LEU A 309 -2.95 -7.00 -6.72
CA LEU A 309 -3.10 -6.69 -8.14
C LEU A 309 -2.67 -7.91 -8.97
N LYS A 310 -3.61 -8.64 -9.58
CA LYS A 310 -3.32 -9.86 -10.35
C LYS A 310 -3.82 -9.75 -11.78
N LEU A 311 -3.02 -10.24 -12.72
CA LEU A 311 -3.41 -10.37 -14.12
C LEU A 311 -2.85 -11.68 -14.69
N THR A 312 -3.66 -12.33 -15.52
CA THR A 312 -3.28 -13.47 -16.36
C THR A 312 -4.10 -13.40 -17.64
N VAL A 313 -3.41 -13.31 -18.77
CA VAL A 313 -3.98 -13.32 -20.11
C VAL A 313 -4.24 -14.78 -20.50
N LEU A 314 -5.48 -15.10 -20.81
CA LEU A 314 -5.94 -16.45 -21.16
C LEU A 314 -6.09 -16.60 -22.68
N ASN A 315 -6.77 -15.63 -23.30
CA ASN A 315 -6.98 -15.56 -24.74
C ASN A 315 -6.83 -14.10 -25.20
N PRO A 316 -5.66 -13.68 -25.72
CA PRO A 316 -5.46 -12.30 -26.17
C PRO A 316 -6.46 -11.81 -27.24
N THR A 317 -7.08 -12.71 -28.02
CA THR A 317 -8.06 -12.38 -29.07
C THR A 317 -9.51 -12.48 -28.61
N GLY A 318 -9.74 -12.91 -27.37
CA GLY A 318 -11.05 -13.05 -26.76
C GLY A 318 -11.81 -11.72 -26.65
N ARG A 319 -13.13 -11.79 -26.80
CA ARG A 319 -14.03 -10.62 -26.72
C ARG A 319 -14.41 -10.23 -25.30
N VAL A 320 -14.32 -11.14 -24.31
CA VAL A 320 -14.79 -10.90 -22.93
C VAL A 320 -13.61 -10.58 -22.03
N TRP A 321 -13.50 -9.32 -21.61
CA TRP A 321 -12.47 -8.82 -20.70
C TRP A 321 -13.04 -8.53 -19.32
N THR A 322 -12.26 -8.80 -18.28
CA THR A 322 -12.67 -8.61 -16.88
C THR A 322 -11.71 -7.69 -16.13
N MET A 323 -12.27 -6.77 -15.36
CA MET A 323 -11.56 -5.88 -14.43
C MET A 323 -12.35 -5.86 -13.12
N VAL A 324 -12.32 -6.98 -12.42
CA VAL A 324 -13.16 -7.25 -11.23
C VAL A 324 -12.36 -6.98 -9.96
N ALA A 325 -13.00 -6.41 -8.93
CA ALA A 325 -12.32 -6.14 -7.67
C ALA A 325 -12.63 -7.17 -6.56
N GLY A 326 -11.57 -7.82 -6.05
CA GLY A 326 -11.60 -8.87 -5.04
C GLY A 326 -11.44 -10.27 -5.63
N GLY A 327 -10.43 -11.03 -5.18
CA GLY A 327 -10.13 -12.39 -5.67
C GLY A 327 -11.32 -13.37 -5.66
N GLY A 328 -12.10 -13.41 -4.57
CA GLY A 328 -13.31 -14.26 -4.55
C GLY A 328 -14.39 -13.80 -5.54
N ALA A 329 -14.48 -12.49 -5.81
CA ALA A 329 -15.43 -11.96 -6.78
C ALA A 329 -14.96 -12.25 -8.22
N SER A 330 -13.69 -12.04 -8.56
CA SER A 330 -13.17 -12.33 -9.91
C SER A 330 -13.37 -13.79 -10.30
N VAL A 331 -13.19 -14.72 -9.36
CA VAL A 331 -13.52 -16.14 -9.55
C VAL A 331 -15.01 -16.34 -9.84
N VAL A 332 -15.92 -15.72 -9.07
CA VAL A 332 -17.38 -15.81 -9.28
C VAL A 332 -17.82 -15.22 -10.63
N TYR A 333 -17.21 -14.12 -11.10
CA TYR A 333 -17.47 -13.61 -12.45
C TYR A 333 -16.93 -14.54 -13.55
N SER A 334 -15.76 -15.16 -13.35
CA SER A 334 -15.22 -16.15 -14.28
C SER A 334 -16.09 -17.42 -14.34
N ASP A 335 -16.60 -17.89 -13.20
CA ASP A 335 -17.60 -18.96 -13.10
C ASP A 335 -18.86 -18.62 -13.91
N ALA A 336 -19.43 -17.43 -13.73
CA ALA A 336 -20.64 -17.01 -14.45
C ALA A 336 -20.42 -16.92 -15.99
N ILE A 337 -19.27 -16.40 -16.43
CA ILE A 337 -18.91 -16.33 -17.88
C ILE A 337 -18.72 -17.74 -18.45
N ALA A 338 -18.11 -18.64 -17.68
CA ALA A 338 -17.90 -20.02 -18.05
C ALA A 338 -19.22 -20.82 -18.13
N ALA A 339 -20.08 -20.70 -17.11
CA ALA A 339 -21.42 -21.31 -17.06
C ALA A 339 -22.34 -20.80 -18.19
N ALA A 340 -22.18 -19.54 -18.61
CA ALA A 340 -22.86 -18.98 -19.78
C ALA A 340 -22.34 -19.51 -21.14
N GLY A 341 -21.32 -20.37 -21.16
CA GLY A 341 -20.74 -20.97 -22.37
C GLY A 341 -19.60 -20.17 -23.02
N PHE A 342 -19.16 -19.05 -22.42
CA PHE A 342 -18.20 -18.12 -23.01
C PHE A 342 -16.76 -18.28 -22.49
N ALA A 343 -16.42 -19.40 -21.85
CA ALA A 343 -15.06 -19.67 -21.34
C ALA A 343 -13.96 -19.51 -22.41
N HIS A 344 -14.23 -19.92 -23.65
CA HIS A 344 -13.31 -19.81 -24.79
C HIS A 344 -13.08 -18.36 -25.29
N GLU A 345 -14.01 -17.45 -24.98
CA GLU A 345 -13.96 -16.02 -25.32
C GLU A 345 -13.48 -15.14 -24.14
N LEU A 346 -13.23 -15.75 -22.96
CA LEU A 346 -12.67 -15.06 -21.80
C LEU A 346 -11.20 -14.73 -22.03
N ALA A 347 -10.90 -13.44 -22.16
CA ALA A 347 -9.59 -12.99 -22.56
C ALA A 347 -8.56 -12.94 -21.42
N ASN A 348 -9.01 -12.67 -20.20
CA ASN A 348 -8.16 -12.58 -19.03
C ASN A 348 -8.87 -13.05 -17.74
N TYR A 349 -8.07 -13.59 -16.82
CA TYR A 349 -8.37 -13.60 -15.40
C TYR A 349 -7.58 -12.47 -14.72
N GLY A 350 -8.19 -11.77 -13.78
CA GLY A 350 -7.50 -10.73 -13.01
C GLY A 350 -8.35 -10.17 -11.89
N GLU A 351 -7.68 -9.59 -10.89
CA GLU A 351 -8.36 -8.88 -9.82
C GLU A 351 -7.54 -7.69 -9.29
N TYR A 352 -8.24 -6.75 -8.64
CA TYR A 352 -7.63 -5.72 -7.81
C TYR A 352 -8.34 -5.61 -6.45
N SER A 353 -7.60 -5.65 -5.34
CA SER A 353 -8.14 -5.60 -3.99
C SER A 353 -7.12 -5.09 -2.96
N GLY A 354 -7.44 -5.13 -1.66
CA GLY A 354 -6.58 -4.53 -0.62
C GLY A 354 -6.56 -2.99 -0.62
N ALA A 355 -7.56 -2.35 -1.24
CA ALA A 355 -7.69 -0.88 -1.37
C ALA A 355 -6.50 -0.19 -2.07
N PRO A 356 -6.27 -0.48 -3.37
CA PRO A 356 -5.25 0.20 -4.15
C PRO A 356 -5.57 1.68 -4.32
N SER A 357 -4.54 2.49 -4.50
CA SER A 357 -4.65 3.91 -4.80
C SER A 357 -5.24 4.19 -6.19
N GLU A 358 -5.65 5.44 -6.44
CA GLU A 358 -6.08 5.90 -7.77
C GLU A 358 -5.00 5.63 -8.83
N GLY A 359 -3.72 5.92 -8.53
CA GLY A 359 -2.61 5.74 -9.44
C GLY A 359 -2.35 4.26 -9.79
N GLN A 360 -2.40 3.37 -8.81
CA GLN A 360 -2.28 1.93 -9.04
C GLN A 360 -3.45 1.37 -9.85
N THR A 361 -4.68 1.81 -9.54
CA THR A 361 -5.86 1.39 -10.28
C THR A 361 -5.83 1.91 -11.73
N PHE A 362 -5.30 3.12 -11.95
CA PHE A 362 -5.07 3.67 -13.27
C PHE A 362 -4.08 2.84 -14.09
N GLU A 363 -2.91 2.49 -13.54
CA GLU A 363 -1.93 1.66 -14.28
C GLU A 363 -2.48 0.26 -14.56
N TYR A 364 -3.17 -0.37 -13.60
CA TYR A 364 -3.84 -1.66 -13.81
C TYR A 364 -4.90 -1.61 -14.92
N ALA A 365 -5.79 -0.60 -14.88
CA ALA A 365 -6.82 -0.40 -15.89
C ALA A 365 -6.23 -0.10 -17.28
N LYS A 366 -5.22 0.77 -17.33
CA LYS A 366 -4.46 1.09 -18.56
C LYS A 366 -3.87 -0.16 -19.20
N THR A 367 -3.23 -1.05 -18.42
CA THR A 367 -2.69 -2.32 -18.96
C THR A 367 -3.77 -3.21 -19.55
N ILE A 368 -4.95 -3.33 -18.92
CA ILE A 368 -6.07 -4.11 -19.47
C ILE A 368 -6.63 -3.47 -20.75
N LEU A 369 -6.81 -2.14 -20.78
CA LEU A 369 -7.33 -1.43 -21.94
C LEU A 369 -6.38 -1.48 -23.13
N ASP A 370 -5.07 -1.45 -22.88
CA ASP A 370 -4.04 -1.65 -23.90
C ASP A 370 -4.15 -3.04 -24.52
N LEU A 371 -4.15 -4.10 -23.70
CA LEU A 371 -4.31 -5.47 -24.17
C LEU A 371 -5.63 -5.70 -24.93
N LEU A 372 -6.75 -5.13 -24.43
CA LEU A 372 -8.06 -5.18 -25.08
C LEU A 372 -8.04 -4.57 -26.49
N THR A 373 -7.23 -3.53 -26.71
CA THR A 373 -7.22 -2.73 -27.96
C THR A 373 -6.05 -3.03 -28.90
N ARG A 374 -5.23 -4.06 -28.63
CA ARG A 374 -4.17 -4.54 -29.55
C ARG A 374 -4.66 -5.42 -30.72
N PRO A 375 -5.49 -6.46 -30.53
CA PRO A 375 -5.93 -7.31 -31.64
C PRO A 375 -6.92 -6.56 -32.55
N PRO A 376 -6.99 -6.87 -33.87
CA PRO A 376 -7.88 -6.18 -34.79
C PRO A 376 -9.35 -6.07 -34.30
N PRO A 377 -10.07 -4.98 -34.64
CA PRO A 377 -11.49 -4.83 -34.34
C PRO A 377 -12.32 -6.02 -34.85
N ARG A 378 -13.29 -6.45 -34.04
CA ARG A 378 -14.18 -7.58 -34.38
C ARG A 378 -15.59 -7.10 -34.72
N PRO A 379 -16.32 -7.75 -35.66
CA PRO A 379 -17.70 -7.40 -35.99
C PRO A 379 -18.67 -7.49 -34.80
N ASP A 380 -18.46 -8.45 -33.91
CA ASP A 380 -19.26 -8.68 -32.69
C ASP A 380 -18.85 -7.77 -31.50
N GLY A 381 -17.82 -6.94 -31.69
CA GLY A 381 -17.25 -6.03 -30.70
C GLY A 381 -16.55 -6.75 -29.53
N LYS A 382 -16.10 -5.96 -28.55
CA LYS A 382 -15.55 -6.46 -27.28
C LYS A 382 -16.37 -6.00 -26.10
N VAL A 383 -16.28 -6.71 -24.98
CA VAL A 383 -17.03 -6.42 -23.76
C VAL A 383 -16.09 -6.36 -22.57
N LEU A 384 -16.19 -5.30 -21.77
CA LEU A 384 -15.40 -5.10 -20.54
C LEU A 384 -16.33 -5.11 -19.33
N ILE A 385 -16.11 -6.08 -18.43
CA ILE A 385 -16.88 -6.25 -17.19
C ILE A 385 -16.06 -5.67 -16.02
N ILE A 386 -16.49 -4.51 -15.52
CA ILE A 386 -15.92 -3.82 -14.37
C ILE A 386 -16.76 -4.15 -13.14
N GLY A 387 -16.56 -5.35 -12.61
CA GLY A 387 -17.43 -5.96 -11.60
C GLY A 387 -16.88 -5.99 -10.18
N GLY A 388 -17.66 -6.58 -9.29
CA GLY A 388 -17.19 -7.07 -8.00
C GLY A 388 -18.24 -7.03 -6.89
N GLY A 389 -17.92 -7.68 -5.78
CA GLY A 389 -18.77 -7.67 -4.59
C GLY A 389 -18.83 -6.32 -3.88
N ILE A 390 -19.67 -6.19 -2.85
CA ILE A 390 -19.73 -5.00 -2.00
C ILE A 390 -18.44 -4.89 -1.16
N ALA A 391 -17.62 -3.88 -1.42
CA ALA A 391 -16.34 -3.70 -0.72
C ALA A 391 -16.53 -3.37 0.78
N ASN A 392 -15.59 -3.85 1.61
CA ASN A 392 -15.53 -3.50 3.03
C ASN A 392 -14.78 -2.19 3.28
N PHE A 393 -13.60 -1.99 2.68
CA PHE A 393 -12.73 -0.82 2.94
C PHE A 393 -12.15 -0.16 1.69
N THR A 394 -12.23 -0.82 0.52
CA THR A 394 -11.81 -0.21 -0.75
C THR A 394 -12.74 0.94 -1.11
N ASN A 395 -12.20 2.16 -1.18
CA ASN A 395 -12.95 3.34 -1.63
C ASN A 395 -13.21 3.25 -3.14
N VAL A 396 -14.48 3.02 -3.49
CA VAL A 396 -14.94 2.81 -4.87
C VAL A 396 -14.79 4.09 -5.70
N ALA A 397 -15.03 5.27 -5.12
CA ALA A 397 -14.83 6.54 -5.83
C ALA A 397 -13.36 6.75 -6.22
N ALA A 398 -12.41 6.45 -5.32
CA ALA A 398 -10.98 6.60 -5.57
C ALA A 398 -10.46 5.61 -6.63
N THR A 399 -10.85 4.34 -6.56
CA THR A 399 -10.47 3.36 -7.60
C THR A 399 -11.12 3.69 -8.94
N PHE A 400 -12.40 4.10 -8.95
CA PHE A 400 -13.10 4.46 -10.18
C PHE A 400 -12.54 5.72 -10.84
N LYS A 401 -12.02 6.71 -10.09
CA LYS A 401 -11.27 7.84 -10.69
C LYS A 401 -10.08 7.35 -11.53
N GLY A 402 -9.32 6.38 -11.04
CA GLY A 402 -8.22 5.76 -11.78
C GLY A 402 -8.68 5.05 -13.06
N ILE A 403 -9.78 4.30 -12.97
CA ILE A 403 -10.40 3.62 -14.11
C ILE A 403 -10.92 4.63 -15.15
N ILE A 404 -11.65 5.65 -14.71
CA ILE A 404 -12.21 6.72 -15.56
C ILE A 404 -11.09 7.44 -16.31
N ARG A 405 -9.97 7.73 -15.63
CA ARG A 405 -8.78 8.34 -16.23
C ARG A 405 -8.18 7.44 -17.32
N ALA A 406 -8.08 6.13 -17.08
CA ALA A 406 -7.58 5.18 -18.07
C ALA A 406 -8.54 5.01 -19.27
N LEU A 407 -9.85 4.89 -19.03
CA LEU A 407 -10.88 4.83 -20.07
C LEU A 407 -10.86 6.08 -20.97
N THR A 408 -10.69 7.26 -20.38
CA THR A 408 -10.58 8.53 -21.11
C THR A 408 -9.35 8.53 -22.04
N SER A 409 -8.20 8.05 -21.56
CA SER A 409 -6.98 7.93 -22.38
C SER A 409 -7.10 6.95 -23.57
N TYR A 410 -7.96 5.93 -23.48
CA TYR A 410 -8.19 4.91 -24.52
C TYR A 410 -9.49 5.12 -25.31
N LYS A 411 -10.12 6.30 -25.22
CA LYS A 411 -11.41 6.63 -25.86
C LYS A 411 -11.49 6.19 -27.33
N ASN A 412 -10.54 6.64 -28.15
CA ASN A 412 -10.58 6.43 -29.61
C ASN A 412 -10.40 4.95 -29.96
N GLN A 413 -9.52 4.26 -29.23
CA GLN A 413 -9.25 2.84 -29.38
C GLN A 413 -10.47 1.99 -28.99
N LEU A 414 -11.16 2.34 -27.90
CA LEU A 414 -12.37 1.64 -27.45
C LEU A 414 -13.53 1.79 -28.44
N ILE A 415 -13.72 2.98 -29.02
CA ILE A 415 -14.70 3.22 -30.10
C ILE A 415 -14.36 2.36 -31.31
N ALA A 416 -13.10 2.35 -31.76
CA ALA A 416 -12.65 1.57 -32.90
C ALA A 416 -12.87 0.04 -32.73
N HIS A 417 -12.86 -0.46 -31.49
CA HIS A 417 -13.11 -1.87 -31.17
C HIS A 417 -14.59 -2.21 -30.89
N ASN A 418 -15.52 -1.26 -31.06
CA ASN A 418 -16.93 -1.41 -30.69
C ASN A 418 -17.09 -1.97 -29.25
N ALA A 419 -16.31 -1.43 -28.33
CA ALA A 419 -16.28 -1.88 -26.94
C ALA A 419 -17.59 -1.54 -26.21
N LYS A 420 -18.03 -2.41 -25.29
CA LYS A 420 -19.21 -2.21 -24.44
C LYS A 420 -18.82 -2.48 -22.99
N ILE A 421 -19.15 -1.56 -22.08
CA ILE A 421 -18.70 -1.59 -20.69
C ILE A 421 -19.89 -1.86 -19.77
N TYR A 422 -19.73 -2.83 -18.85
CA TYR A 422 -20.74 -3.22 -17.87
C TYR A 422 -20.14 -3.11 -16.47
N VAL A 423 -20.81 -2.37 -15.58
CA VAL A 423 -20.25 -1.96 -14.29
C VAL A 423 -21.20 -2.32 -13.16
N ARG A 424 -20.76 -3.13 -12.18
CA ARG A 424 -21.51 -3.42 -10.95
C ARG A 424 -20.57 -3.32 -9.75
N ARG A 425 -20.87 -2.44 -8.79
CA ARG A 425 -20.06 -2.29 -7.57
C ARG A 425 -20.84 -1.70 -6.40
N GLY A 426 -20.46 -2.09 -5.19
CA GLY A 426 -20.87 -1.46 -3.92
C GLY A 426 -19.68 -1.34 -2.95
N GLY A 427 -19.92 -0.72 -1.79
CA GLY A 427 -18.91 -0.46 -0.74
C GLY A 427 -18.54 1.03 -0.61
N PRO A 428 -17.52 1.40 0.19
CA PRO A 428 -17.25 2.80 0.53
C PRO A 428 -17.24 3.78 -0.66
N ASN A 429 -18.06 4.83 -0.58
CA ASN A 429 -18.27 5.87 -1.59
C ASN A 429 -18.71 5.34 -2.99
N TRP A 430 -19.43 4.22 -3.07
CA TRP A 430 -19.86 3.64 -4.36
C TRP A 430 -20.77 4.56 -5.18
N GLN A 431 -21.63 5.32 -4.53
CA GLN A 431 -22.60 6.22 -5.17
C GLN A 431 -21.90 7.23 -6.10
N GLU A 432 -20.77 7.78 -5.65
CA GLU A 432 -19.96 8.73 -6.42
C GLU A 432 -19.21 8.06 -7.56
N GLY A 433 -18.58 6.90 -7.31
CA GLY A 433 -17.90 6.13 -8.34
C GLY A 433 -18.84 5.77 -9.48
N LEU A 434 -20.03 5.26 -9.17
CA LEU A 434 -21.05 4.91 -10.18
C LEU A 434 -21.61 6.15 -10.89
N LYS A 435 -21.83 7.27 -10.18
CA LYS A 435 -22.25 8.54 -10.79
C LYS A 435 -21.22 9.04 -11.80
N ALA A 436 -19.93 9.07 -11.42
CA ALA A 436 -18.85 9.49 -12.30
C ALA A 436 -18.70 8.56 -13.53
N MET A 437 -18.86 7.25 -13.33
CA MET A 437 -18.82 6.27 -14.43
C MET A 437 -20.00 6.41 -15.40
N ARG A 438 -21.19 6.82 -14.92
CA ARG A 438 -22.35 7.12 -15.77
C ARG A 438 -22.12 8.37 -16.62
N LEU A 439 -21.68 9.47 -15.98
CA LEU A 439 -21.35 10.73 -16.67
C LEU A 439 -20.22 10.53 -17.70
N LEU A 440 -19.25 9.65 -17.42
CA LEU A 440 -18.25 9.27 -18.41
C LEU A 440 -18.90 8.68 -19.67
N GLY A 441 -19.90 7.81 -19.54
CA GLY A 441 -20.59 7.17 -20.67
C GLY A 441 -21.23 8.18 -21.65
N GLU A 442 -21.71 9.31 -21.16
CA GLU A 442 -22.28 10.40 -21.96
C GLU A 442 -21.21 11.10 -22.83
N SER A 443 -19.98 11.23 -22.33
CA SER A 443 -18.86 11.93 -23.01
C SER A 443 -17.86 11.02 -23.74
N LEU A 444 -17.77 9.75 -23.35
CA LEU A 444 -16.76 8.82 -23.87
C LEU A 444 -17.11 8.30 -25.26
N GLY A 445 -18.40 8.24 -25.63
CA GLY A 445 -18.84 7.69 -26.92
C GLY A 445 -18.75 6.15 -26.99
N VAL A 446 -18.54 5.51 -25.84
CA VAL A 446 -18.49 4.05 -25.66
C VAL A 446 -19.67 3.67 -24.77
N PRO A 447 -20.53 2.70 -25.13
CA PRO A 447 -21.67 2.31 -24.30
C PRO A 447 -21.24 1.81 -22.91
N ILE A 448 -21.68 2.49 -21.84
CA ILE A 448 -21.46 2.08 -20.45
C ILE A 448 -22.82 1.84 -19.77
N ARG A 449 -23.02 0.66 -19.18
CA ARG A 449 -24.19 0.35 -18.33
C ARG A 449 -23.74 0.16 -16.88
N VAL A 450 -24.40 0.86 -15.95
CA VAL A 450 -23.94 1.01 -14.56
C VAL A 450 -25.02 0.57 -13.57
N PHE A 451 -24.65 -0.31 -12.64
CA PHE A 451 -25.52 -1.01 -11.70
C PHE A 451 -24.95 -0.96 -10.27
N GLY A 452 -25.83 -0.90 -9.27
CA GLY A 452 -25.46 -0.80 -7.85
C GLY A 452 -25.43 -2.14 -7.12
N PRO A 453 -25.37 -2.12 -5.76
CA PRO A 453 -25.44 -3.31 -4.91
C PRO A 453 -26.84 -3.95 -4.87
N ASP A 454 -27.86 -3.21 -5.32
CA ASP A 454 -29.25 -3.64 -5.55
C ASP A 454 -29.38 -4.67 -6.69
N THR A 455 -28.45 -4.65 -7.64
CA THR A 455 -28.33 -5.65 -8.71
C THR A 455 -27.47 -6.83 -8.23
N HIS A 456 -27.86 -8.08 -8.53
CA HIS A 456 -27.08 -9.25 -8.11
C HIS A 456 -25.68 -9.24 -8.75
N ILE A 457 -24.65 -9.69 -8.02
CA ILE A 457 -23.24 -9.53 -8.40
C ILE A 457 -22.95 -9.94 -9.84
N THR A 458 -23.37 -11.13 -10.26
CA THR A 458 -23.13 -11.68 -11.60
C THR A 458 -24.21 -11.36 -12.64
N GLU A 459 -25.29 -10.66 -12.28
CA GLU A 459 -26.41 -10.38 -13.19
C GLU A 459 -26.01 -9.56 -14.43
N ILE A 460 -24.92 -8.77 -14.32
CA ILE A 460 -24.36 -8.05 -15.46
C ILE A 460 -23.67 -8.95 -16.49
N VAL A 461 -23.35 -10.22 -16.17
CA VAL A 461 -22.69 -11.17 -17.08
C VAL A 461 -23.59 -11.60 -18.24
N PRO A 462 -24.80 -12.15 -18.05
CA PRO A 462 -25.68 -12.47 -19.17
C PRO A 462 -26.04 -11.23 -20.00
N LEU A 463 -26.23 -10.06 -19.36
CA LEU A 463 -26.45 -8.78 -20.05
C LEU A 463 -25.25 -8.39 -20.94
N ALA A 464 -24.03 -8.56 -20.44
CA ALA A 464 -22.78 -8.30 -21.14
C ALA A 464 -22.60 -9.21 -22.36
N LEU A 465 -22.99 -10.48 -22.22
CA LEU A 465 -22.87 -11.50 -23.26
C LEU A 465 -23.99 -11.45 -24.32
N GLY A 466 -25.09 -10.74 -24.05
CA GLY A 466 -26.25 -10.62 -24.95
C GLY A 466 -27.30 -11.70 -24.75
N LEU A 467 -27.27 -12.40 -23.61
CA LEU A 467 -28.24 -13.44 -23.24
C LEU A 467 -29.50 -12.81 -22.62
N LYS A 468 -30.66 -13.45 -22.79
CA LYS A 468 -31.89 -13.08 -22.09
C LYS A 468 -31.76 -13.45 -20.61
N SER A 469 -32.14 -12.55 -19.70
CA SER A 469 -32.21 -12.89 -18.27
C SER A 469 -33.23 -14.01 -18.05
N THR A 470 -32.83 -15.06 -17.34
CA THR A 470 -33.69 -16.18 -16.94
C THR A 470 -34.53 -15.85 -15.70
N THR A 471 -34.15 -14.82 -14.93
CA THR A 471 -34.89 -14.30 -13.78
C THR A 471 -35.82 -13.15 -14.22
N SER A 472 -37.13 -13.38 -14.15
CA SER A 472 -38.17 -12.46 -14.61
C SER A 472 -39.08 -12.00 -13.48
N ALA A 473 -39.00 -10.72 -13.13
CA ALA A 473 -40.10 -9.94 -12.55
C ALA A 473 -39.90 -8.44 -12.84
N THR A 474 -38.65 -7.97 -12.74
CA THR A 474 -38.19 -6.65 -13.16
C THR A 474 -36.84 -6.81 -13.85
N ALA A 475 -36.70 -6.33 -15.10
CA ALA A 475 -35.38 -6.25 -15.72
C ALA A 475 -34.49 -5.31 -14.90
N PRO A 476 -33.19 -5.61 -14.69
CA PRO A 476 -32.30 -4.77 -13.89
C PRO A 476 -32.20 -3.37 -14.53
N ILE A 477 -32.80 -2.39 -13.83
CA ILE A 477 -32.91 -1.01 -14.31
C ILE A 477 -31.54 -0.37 -14.13
N SER A 478 -30.80 -0.22 -15.23
CA SER A 478 -29.64 0.68 -15.26
C SER A 478 -30.12 2.07 -14.85
N ILE A 479 -29.57 2.61 -13.76
CA ILE A 479 -30.10 3.81 -13.11
C ILE A 479 -30.18 4.97 -14.13
N PRO A 480 -31.39 5.50 -14.43
CA PRO A 480 -31.58 6.48 -15.49
C PRO A 480 -30.93 7.84 -15.19
N ALA A 481 -30.82 8.69 -16.23
CA ALA A 481 -30.16 9.98 -16.19
C ALA A 481 -30.98 11.11 -15.53
N THR A 482 -31.82 10.79 -14.54
CA THR A 482 -32.60 11.77 -13.77
C THR A 482 -31.96 12.04 -12.42
N ALA A 483 -31.92 13.32 -12.03
CA ALA A 483 -31.40 13.75 -10.73
C ALA A 483 -32.15 13.05 -9.57
N PRO A 484 -31.47 12.78 -8.44
CA PRO A 484 -32.17 12.30 -7.24
C PRO A 484 -33.25 13.30 -6.86
N GLY A 485 -34.50 12.85 -6.79
CA GLY A 485 -35.59 13.66 -6.24
C GLY A 485 -35.23 14.07 -4.81
N SER A 486 -35.42 15.35 -4.49
CA SER A 486 -35.14 15.88 -3.15
C SER A 486 -35.86 15.04 -2.09
N PRO A 487 -35.21 14.65 -0.98
CA PRO A 487 -35.89 13.91 0.07
C PRO A 487 -37.10 14.72 0.56
N LYS A 488 -38.23 14.03 0.75
CA LYS A 488 -39.42 14.66 1.35
C LYS A 488 -39.05 15.17 2.74
N ILE A 489 -39.19 16.47 2.94
CA ILE A 489 -39.00 17.11 4.23
C ILE A 489 -40.12 16.62 5.16
N SER A 490 -39.78 15.72 6.09
CA SER A 490 -40.61 15.50 7.27
C SER A 490 -40.67 16.81 8.08
N PRO A 491 -41.80 17.18 8.69
CA PRO A 491 -41.91 18.41 9.47
C PRO A 491 -40.82 18.44 10.55
N ALA A 492 -39.97 19.47 10.51
CA ALA A 492 -38.97 19.66 11.54
C ALA A 492 -39.67 19.87 12.90
N ALA A 493 -39.12 19.25 13.94
CA ALA A 493 -39.44 19.67 15.31
C ALA A 493 -39.00 21.14 15.51
N PRO A 494 -39.65 21.90 16.42
CA PRO A 494 -39.35 23.32 16.58
C PRO A 494 -37.86 23.57 16.89
N GLU A 495 -37.29 24.61 16.29
CA GLU A 495 -35.90 24.98 16.52
C GLU A 495 -35.64 25.33 18.00
N PRO A 496 -34.53 24.84 18.60
CA PRO A 496 -33.98 25.45 19.81
C PRO A 496 -33.52 26.88 19.49
N GLY A 497 -33.80 27.81 20.40
CA GLY A 497 -33.51 29.23 20.20
C GLY A 497 -32.02 29.56 20.00
N ALA A 498 -31.74 30.69 19.35
CA ALA A 498 -30.41 31.12 18.93
C ALA A 498 -29.51 31.65 20.08
N SER A 499 -29.44 30.95 21.21
CA SER A 499 -28.64 31.33 22.40
C SER A 499 -27.33 30.54 22.58
N ASP A 500 -27.15 29.41 21.89
CA ASP A 500 -26.14 28.42 22.27
C ASP A 500 -24.77 28.65 21.60
N VAL A 501 -24.19 29.82 21.88
CA VAL A 501 -22.79 30.12 21.54
C VAL A 501 -21.96 30.17 22.82
N GLY A 502 -21.19 29.12 23.04
CA GLY A 502 -20.36 28.97 24.24
C GLY A 502 -19.33 30.09 24.45
N THR A 503 -19.07 30.41 25.73
CA THR A 503 -18.07 31.39 26.15
C THR A 503 -16.66 31.00 25.71
N ILE A 504 -15.89 31.99 25.27
CA ILE A 504 -14.47 31.82 24.93
C ILE A 504 -13.65 32.05 26.21
N HIS A 505 -12.81 31.08 26.56
CA HIS A 505 -11.88 31.16 27.68
C HIS A 505 -10.66 32.05 27.34
N ALA A 506 -9.90 32.48 28.35
CA ALA A 506 -8.82 33.45 28.18
C ALA A 506 -7.60 32.93 27.38
N ASP A 507 -7.53 31.62 27.16
CA ASP A 507 -6.58 30.92 26.29
C ASP A 507 -7.07 30.75 24.84
N GLY A 508 -8.30 31.16 24.55
CA GLY A 508 -8.96 31.01 23.25
C GLY A 508 -9.73 29.70 23.07
N GLU A 509 -9.77 28.82 24.09
CA GLU A 509 -10.58 27.60 24.03
C GLU A 509 -12.07 27.94 24.13
N ARG A 510 -12.91 27.27 23.34
CA ARG A 510 -14.35 27.60 23.21
C ARG A 510 -15.18 26.37 23.54
N THR A 511 -15.69 26.31 24.76
CA THR A 511 -16.54 25.24 25.26
C THR A 511 -17.97 25.42 24.74
N GLN A 512 -18.40 24.61 23.77
CA GLN A 512 -19.80 24.54 23.40
C GLN A 512 -20.61 23.85 24.51
N PRO A 513 -21.89 24.20 24.72
CA PRO A 513 -22.75 23.50 25.70
C PRO A 513 -22.87 21.98 25.49
N ASN A 514 -22.53 21.49 24.29
CA ASN A 514 -22.59 20.09 23.89
C ASN A 514 -21.21 19.37 23.83
N ASP A 515 -20.10 20.02 24.22
CA ASP A 515 -18.75 19.41 24.22
C ASP A 515 -18.54 18.43 25.41
N VAL A 516 -19.52 17.57 25.65
CA VAL A 516 -19.50 16.56 26.71
C VAL A 516 -18.80 15.30 26.20
N VAL A 517 -17.49 15.22 26.44
CA VAL A 517 -16.70 14.00 26.21
C VAL A 517 -17.25 12.86 27.07
N VAL A 518 -17.74 11.81 26.42
CA VAL A 518 -18.15 10.57 27.10
C VAL A 518 -16.90 9.81 27.52
N ARG A 519 -16.88 9.36 28.77
CA ARG A 519 -15.85 8.49 29.32
C ARG A 519 -16.46 7.13 29.68
N PHE A 520 -15.67 6.08 29.51
CA PHE A 520 -16.03 4.71 29.84
C PHE A 520 -14.94 4.15 30.74
N ASP A 521 -15.28 3.80 31.97
CA ASP A 521 -14.32 3.29 32.95
C ASP A 521 -13.86 1.86 32.59
N SER A 522 -12.60 1.54 32.89
CA SER A 522 -12.11 0.16 32.87
C SER A 522 -12.78 -0.62 34.01
N LEU A 523 -13.35 -1.79 33.73
CA LEU A 523 -13.96 -2.62 34.78
C LEU A 523 -12.93 -3.47 35.52
N ASP A 524 -13.08 -3.54 36.84
CA ASP A 524 -12.38 -4.51 37.68
C ASP A 524 -12.95 -5.93 37.51
N GLY A 525 -12.32 -6.72 36.64
CA GLY A 525 -12.11 -8.16 36.81
C GLY A 525 -13.31 -9.13 36.72
N THR A 526 -14.57 -8.70 36.81
CA THR A 526 -15.73 -9.63 36.85
C THR A 526 -16.16 -10.13 35.47
N LYS A 527 -15.36 -11.01 34.86
CA LYS A 527 -15.77 -11.76 33.66
C LYS A 527 -16.74 -12.89 34.04
N GLY A 528 -17.96 -12.83 33.50
CA GLY A 528 -18.79 -14.03 33.37
C GLY A 528 -18.11 -15.03 32.41
N SER A 529 -18.19 -16.32 32.69
CA SER A 529 -17.59 -17.34 31.81
C SER A 529 -18.39 -17.44 30.50
N ARG A 530 -17.80 -16.96 29.40
CA ARG A 530 -18.37 -17.11 28.05
C ARG A 530 -18.25 -18.57 27.58
N PRO A 531 -19.29 -19.17 26.97
CA PRO A 531 -19.17 -20.48 26.34
C PRO A 531 -18.12 -20.46 25.21
N ALA A 532 -17.28 -21.49 25.12
CA ALA A 532 -16.19 -21.53 24.14
C ALA A 532 -16.63 -21.43 22.66
N TYR A 533 -17.88 -21.78 22.35
CA TYR A 533 -18.45 -21.59 21.01
C TYR A 533 -18.78 -20.13 20.66
N ARG A 534 -18.85 -19.26 21.68
CA ARG A 534 -19.24 -17.85 21.59
C ARG A 534 -18.07 -16.92 21.96
N PRO A 535 -17.09 -16.73 21.06
CA PRO A 535 -15.94 -15.85 21.31
C PRO A 535 -16.30 -14.37 21.34
N PHE A 536 -17.45 -14.00 20.77
CA PHE A 536 -17.92 -12.61 20.68
C PHE A 536 -19.35 -12.46 21.19
N ASP A 537 -19.59 -11.39 21.96
CA ASP A 537 -20.90 -10.95 22.45
C ASP A 537 -20.91 -9.41 22.68
N GLU A 538 -22.01 -8.89 23.22
CA GLU A 538 -22.25 -7.46 23.50
C GLU A 538 -21.29 -6.83 24.53
N ASP A 539 -20.49 -7.62 25.24
CA ASP A 539 -19.47 -7.18 26.20
C ASP A 539 -18.04 -7.43 25.69
N THR A 540 -17.83 -7.87 24.44
CA THR A 540 -16.49 -8.08 23.87
C THR A 540 -15.69 -6.78 23.81
N ARG A 541 -14.45 -6.80 24.31
CA ARG A 541 -13.57 -5.63 24.41
C ARG A 541 -12.23 -5.93 23.74
N SER A 542 -11.73 -4.98 22.97
CA SER A 542 -10.66 -5.21 22.00
C SER A 542 -9.56 -4.15 22.05
N PHE A 543 -8.34 -4.58 21.77
CA PHE A 543 -7.29 -3.70 21.28
C PHE A 543 -7.25 -3.69 19.75
N VAL A 544 -7.01 -2.53 19.16
CA VAL A 544 -6.59 -2.37 17.77
C VAL A 544 -5.08 -2.11 17.76
N TYR A 545 -4.35 -2.99 17.07
CA TYR A 545 -2.90 -2.88 16.89
C TYR A 545 -2.61 -2.19 15.55
N GLY A 546 -2.02 -1.00 15.59
CA GLY A 546 -1.88 -0.08 14.46
C GLY A 546 -2.84 1.12 14.55
N LEU A 547 -2.41 2.28 14.04
CA LEU A 547 -3.19 3.52 14.08
C LEU A 547 -4.24 3.53 12.96
N GLN A 548 -5.45 3.03 13.25
CA GLN A 548 -6.51 2.80 12.26
C GLN A 548 -7.82 3.56 12.56
N PRO A 549 -7.81 4.91 12.56
CA PRO A 549 -8.93 5.70 13.06
C PRO A 549 -10.24 5.47 12.31
N ARG A 550 -10.21 5.23 10.99
CA ARG A 550 -11.43 4.93 10.21
C ARG A 550 -12.05 3.58 10.56
N ALA A 551 -11.23 2.56 10.80
CA ALA A 551 -11.72 1.24 11.20
C ALA A 551 -12.30 1.29 12.61
N ILE A 552 -11.63 1.99 13.53
CA ILE A 552 -12.08 2.18 14.91
C ILE A 552 -13.39 2.96 14.95
N GLN A 553 -13.50 4.08 14.22
CA GLN A 553 -14.77 4.81 14.15
C GLN A 553 -15.89 3.93 13.59
N GLY A 554 -15.64 3.15 12.52
CA GLY A 554 -16.63 2.21 11.97
C GLY A 554 -16.99 1.03 12.89
N MET A 555 -16.15 0.70 13.87
CA MET A 555 -16.48 -0.22 14.97
C MET A 555 -17.36 0.48 16.02
N LEU A 556 -17.01 1.69 16.44
CA LEU A 556 -17.79 2.50 17.40
C LEU A 556 -19.19 2.87 16.87
N ASP A 557 -19.31 3.22 15.58
CA ASP A 557 -20.59 3.49 14.91
C ASP A 557 -21.47 2.25 14.87
N PHE A 558 -20.86 1.08 14.62
CA PHE A 558 -21.54 -0.22 14.67
C PHE A 558 -21.99 -0.55 16.09
N ASP A 559 -21.14 -0.38 17.09
CA ASP A 559 -21.43 -0.64 18.50
C ASP A 559 -22.59 0.23 19.01
N TYR A 560 -22.58 1.52 18.67
CA TYR A 560 -23.66 2.46 18.98
C TYR A 560 -24.97 2.06 18.28
N SER A 561 -24.89 1.67 17.00
CA SER A 561 -26.05 1.20 16.23
C SER A 561 -26.66 -0.09 16.79
N CYS A 562 -25.81 -0.97 17.34
CA CYS A 562 -26.18 -2.18 18.07
C CYS A 562 -26.72 -1.90 19.49
N LYS A 563 -26.77 -0.64 19.94
CA LYS A 563 -27.19 -0.22 21.28
C LYS A 563 -26.33 -0.82 22.41
N ARG A 564 -25.05 -1.07 22.15
CA ARG A 564 -24.11 -1.53 23.19
C ARG A 564 -23.95 -0.48 24.28
N ALA A 565 -23.68 -0.92 25.51
CA ALA A 565 -23.46 -0.03 26.65
C ALA A 565 -22.13 0.75 26.57
N ARG A 566 -21.16 0.27 25.77
CA ARG A 566 -19.79 0.80 25.68
C ARG A 566 -19.12 0.45 24.35
N PRO A 567 -18.07 1.20 23.94
CA PRO A 567 -17.24 0.87 22.78
C PRO A 567 -16.59 -0.51 22.87
N SER A 568 -16.49 -1.19 21.74
CA SER A 568 -15.71 -2.41 21.56
C SER A 568 -14.20 -2.18 21.64
N VAL A 569 -13.73 -0.98 21.29
CA VAL A 569 -12.30 -0.64 21.29
C VAL A 569 -11.94 0.05 22.60
N ALA A 570 -10.95 -0.48 23.32
CA ALA A 570 -10.39 0.12 24.53
C ALA A 570 -9.12 0.95 24.23
N ALA A 571 -8.27 0.44 23.33
CA ALA A 571 -7.06 1.05 22.74
C ALA A 571 -6.77 0.34 21.40
N MET A 572 -5.70 0.53 20.63
CA MET A 572 -4.74 1.63 20.66
C MET A 572 -3.31 1.19 20.97
N ILE A 573 -2.78 0.19 20.27
CA ILE A 573 -1.35 -0.16 20.33
C ILE A 573 -0.64 0.39 19.08
N TYR A 574 0.29 1.32 19.27
CA TYR A 574 1.09 1.88 18.18
C TYR A 574 2.54 2.11 18.66
N PRO A 575 3.49 1.21 18.34
CA PRO A 575 4.87 1.26 18.85
C PRO A 575 5.71 2.47 18.41
N PHE A 576 5.20 3.31 17.51
CA PHE A 576 5.93 4.45 16.96
C PHE A 576 5.39 5.77 17.54
N GLY A 577 6.28 6.61 18.07
CA GLY A 577 5.90 7.87 18.71
C GLY A 577 5.71 7.73 20.22
N GLY A 578 4.98 8.66 20.82
CA GLY A 578 4.71 8.70 22.27
C GLY A 578 3.27 8.36 22.62
N HIS A 579 3.02 8.14 23.93
CA HIS A 579 1.65 8.04 24.44
C HIS A 579 0.86 9.30 24.13
N HIS A 580 -0.33 9.12 23.60
CA HIS A 580 -1.27 10.20 23.34
C HIS A 580 -2.70 9.67 23.45
N ILE A 581 -3.66 10.54 23.19
CA ILE A 581 -5.09 10.22 23.17
C ILE A 581 -5.61 10.59 21.79
N GLN A 582 -6.41 9.72 21.18
CA GLN A 582 -7.09 10.00 19.92
C GLN A 582 -8.59 10.19 20.16
N LYS A 583 -9.15 11.20 19.50
CA LYS A 583 -10.56 11.59 19.54
C LYS A 583 -11.37 10.78 18.53
N PHE A 584 -12.54 10.30 18.98
CA PHE A 584 -13.53 9.54 18.22
C PHE A 584 -14.94 10.01 18.57
N TYR A 585 -15.96 9.51 17.88
CA TYR A 585 -17.38 9.75 18.19
C TYR A 585 -18.07 8.50 18.75
N TRP A 586 -18.98 8.73 19.69
CA TRP A 586 -19.95 7.76 20.20
C TRP A 586 -21.36 8.32 19.96
N GLY A 587 -21.95 7.96 18.82
CA GLY A 587 -23.17 8.60 18.32
C GLY A 587 -22.91 10.06 17.96
N THR A 588 -23.51 10.99 18.72
CA THR A 588 -23.35 12.43 18.52
C THR A 588 -22.30 13.09 19.42
N ARG A 589 -21.72 12.35 20.38
CA ARG A 589 -20.78 12.88 21.38
C ARG A 589 -19.36 12.44 21.09
N GLU A 590 -18.38 13.22 21.52
CA GLU A 590 -16.97 12.81 21.44
C GLU A 590 -16.62 11.78 22.53
N THR A 591 -15.67 10.91 22.23
CA THR A 591 -15.02 9.99 23.17
C THR A 591 -13.52 9.96 22.90
N LEU A 592 -12.75 9.58 23.92
CA LEU A 592 -11.29 9.60 23.89
C LEU A 592 -10.74 8.19 24.12
N LEU A 593 -9.92 7.69 23.18
CA LEU A 593 -9.25 6.40 23.31
C LEU A 593 -7.73 6.59 23.45
N PRO A 594 -7.08 5.96 24.45
CA PRO A 594 -5.65 6.06 24.66
C PRO A 594 -4.83 5.32 23.59
N VAL A 595 -3.61 5.79 23.35
CA VAL A 595 -2.62 5.18 22.46
C VAL A 595 -1.38 4.81 23.27
N TYR A 596 -1.09 3.51 23.34
CA TYR A 596 0.05 2.93 24.05
C TYR A 596 1.14 2.50 23.06
N THR A 597 2.41 2.62 23.47
CA THR A 597 3.55 2.14 22.69
C THR A 597 3.91 0.68 22.99
N SER A 598 3.45 0.14 24.12
CA SER A 598 3.63 -1.27 24.51
C SER A 598 2.29 -1.98 24.72
N LEU A 599 2.23 -3.28 24.40
CA LEU A 599 1.06 -4.11 24.71
C LEU A 599 0.95 -4.40 26.21
N GLU A 600 2.08 -4.53 26.91
CA GLU A 600 2.16 -4.78 28.36
C GLU A 600 1.37 -3.73 29.15
N GLU A 601 1.60 -2.44 28.88
CA GLU A 601 0.92 -1.35 29.57
C GLU A 601 -0.57 -1.29 29.24
N ALA A 602 -0.93 -1.57 27.99
CA ALA A 602 -2.33 -1.60 27.56
C ALA A 602 -3.11 -2.72 28.27
N VAL A 603 -2.57 -3.94 28.28
CA VAL A 603 -3.15 -5.09 29.01
C VAL A 603 -3.28 -4.77 30.50
N LYS A 604 -2.28 -4.14 31.11
CA LYS A 604 -2.31 -3.73 32.53
C LYS A 604 -3.39 -2.69 32.84
N LYS A 605 -3.71 -1.78 31.90
CA LYS A 605 -4.71 -0.71 32.08
C LYS A 605 -6.13 -1.10 31.64
N HIS A 606 -6.26 -2.16 30.83
CA HIS A 606 -7.54 -2.67 30.31
C HIS A 606 -7.62 -4.21 30.47
N PRO A 607 -7.74 -4.74 31.71
CA PRO A 607 -7.83 -6.18 31.97
C PRO A 607 -9.14 -6.81 31.46
N ASP A 608 -10.13 -5.98 31.11
CA ASP A 608 -11.40 -6.37 30.49
C ASP A 608 -11.22 -6.89 29.05
N VAL A 609 -10.20 -6.41 28.33
CA VAL A 609 -9.95 -6.77 26.94
C VAL A 609 -9.63 -8.26 26.77
N ASP A 610 -10.22 -8.87 25.74
CA ASP A 610 -10.02 -10.27 25.36
C ASP A 610 -9.83 -10.49 23.85
N VAL A 611 -9.88 -9.43 23.04
CA VAL A 611 -9.68 -9.50 21.59
C VAL A 611 -8.56 -8.56 21.12
N VAL A 612 -7.77 -8.96 20.12
CA VAL A 612 -6.87 -8.05 19.39
C VAL A 612 -7.21 -8.05 17.90
N VAL A 613 -7.47 -6.87 17.33
CA VAL A 613 -7.58 -6.67 15.88
C VAL A 613 -6.24 -6.14 15.37
N ASN A 614 -5.46 -7.00 14.74
CA ASN A 614 -4.08 -6.72 14.35
C ASN A 614 -3.97 -6.23 12.90
N PHE A 615 -3.69 -4.94 12.73
CA PHE A 615 -3.39 -4.28 11.47
C PHE A 615 -1.88 -4.04 11.25
N ALA A 616 -1.01 -4.77 11.95
CA ALA A 616 0.41 -4.83 11.61
C ALA A 616 0.61 -5.28 10.15
N SER A 617 1.72 -4.86 9.52
CA SER A 617 2.05 -5.27 8.15
C SER A 617 2.44 -6.75 8.09
N SER A 618 2.43 -7.36 6.91
CA SER A 618 2.92 -8.75 6.72
C SER A 618 4.33 -9.01 7.28
N ARG A 619 5.17 -7.96 7.34
CA ARG A 619 6.53 -7.99 7.91
C ARG A 619 6.59 -7.96 9.44
N SER A 620 5.50 -7.56 10.12
CA SER A 620 5.44 -7.32 11.57
C SER A 620 4.28 -8.03 12.28
N VAL A 621 3.35 -8.62 11.53
CA VAL A 621 2.22 -9.40 12.07
C VAL A 621 2.67 -10.63 12.84
N TYR A 622 3.77 -11.29 12.44
CA TYR A 622 4.30 -12.44 13.18
C TYR A 622 4.76 -12.07 14.59
N SER A 623 5.66 -11.10 14.73
CA SER A 623 6.20 -10.69 16.04
C SER A 623 5.13 -10.10 16.95
N SER A 624 4.28 -9.20 16.44
CA SER A 624 3.17 -8.63 17.21
C SER A 624 2.14 -9.68 17.65
N THR A 625 1.87 -10.72 16.83
CA THR A 625 0.96 -11.80 17.22
C THR A 625 1.59 -12.72 18.26
N MET A 626 2.88 -13.04 18.14
CA MET A 626 3.59 -13.81 19.16
C MET A 626 3.68 -13.07 20.50
N GLU A 627 3.81 -11.74 20.50
CA GLU A 627 3.69 -10.91 21.69
C GLU A 627 2.28 -11.00 22.30
N CYS A 628 1.22 -10.86 21.47
CA CYS A 628 -0.17 -11.00 21.93
C CYS A 628 -0.45 -12.37 22.56
N LEU A 629 0.09 -13.46 22.01
CA LEU A 629 -0.04 -14.82 22.53
C LEU A 629 0.71 -15.06 23.86
N GLY A 630 1.49 -14.07 24.34
CA GLY A 630 2.07 -14.06 25.67
C GLY A 630 1.07 -13.74 26.79
N TYR A 631 -0.07 -13.11 26.49
CA TYR A 631 -1.02 -12.60 27.48
C TYR A 631 -2.28 -13.46 27.60
N GLU A 632 -2.50 -14.07 28.76
CA GLU A 632 -3.64 -14.97 28.99
C GLU A 632 -5.01 -14.29 28.93
N SER A 633 -5.09 -12.97 29.07
CA SER A 633 -6.33 -12.20 28.92
C SER A 633 -6.90 -12.27 27.51
N ILE A 634 -6.04 -12.38 26.49
CA ILE A 634 -6.40 -12.39 25.07
C ILE A 634 -6.88 -13.78 24.67
N LYS A 635 -8.10 -13.87 24.15
CA LYS A 635 -8.79 -15.12 23.74
C LYS A 635 -9.06 -15.20 22.24
N ALA A 636 -9.07 -14.07 21.52
CA ALA A 636 -9.11 -14.07 20.06
C ALA A 636 -8.23 -12.99 19.44
N ILE A 637 -7.63 -13.29 18.28
CA ILE A 637 -6.82 -12.35 17.51
C ILE A 637 -7.25 -12.40 16.03
N ALA A 638 -7.56 -11.25 15.44
CA ALA A 638 -7.83 -11.12 14.01
C ALA A 638 -6.61 -10.55 13.28
N LEU A 639 -6.14 -11.22 12.23
CA LEU A 639 -4.92 -10.90 11.49
C LEU A 639 -5.25 -10.35 10.11
N ILE A 640 -5.23 -9.01 9.98
CA ILE A 640 -5.74 -8.34 8.77
C ILE A 640 -4.74 -8.39 7.60
N ALA A 641 -3.44 -8.56 7.88
CA ALA A 641 -2.38 -8.58 6.88
C ALA A 641 -2.54 -9.72 5.85
N GLU A 642 -2.50 -9.38 4.55
CA GLU A 642 -2.33 -10.35 3.45
C GLU A 642 -0.84 -10.58 3.16
N GLY A 643 -0.49 -11.80 2.72
CA GLY A 643 0.87 -12.15 2.34
C GLY A 643 1.77 -12.45 3.54
N VAL A 644 1.26 -13.21 4.52
CA VAL A 644 2.04 -13.71 5.64
C VAL A 644 2.76 -15.00 5.23
N PRO A 645 4.07 -15.15 5.50
CA PRO A 645 4.81 -16.36 5.17
C PRO A 645 4.14 -17.64 5.66
N GLU A 646 4.01 -18.64 4.79
CA GLU A 646 3.30 -19.91 5.03
C GLU A 646 3.85 -20.63 6.28
N ARG A 647 5.16 -20.56 6.52
CA ARG A 647 5.80 -21.08 7.74
C ARG A 647 5.39 -20.30 8.99
N GLN A 648 5.41 -18.97 8.93
CA GLN A 648 5.02 -18.10 10.05
C GLN A 648 3.52 -18.22 10.39
N ALA A 649 2.65 -18.35 9.38
CA ALA A 649 1.22 -18.59 9.58
C ALA A 649 0.96 -19.93 10.31
N ARG A 650 1.69 -20.99 9.97
CA ARG A 650 1.64 -22.28 10.69
C ARG A 650 2.14 -22.16 12.13
N GLU A 651 3.24 -21.45 12.36
CA GLU A 651 3.76 -21.23 13.71
C GLU A 651 2.78 -20.45 14.60
N ILE A 652 2.15 -19.38 14.06
CA ILE A 652 1.08 -18.64 14.75
C ILE A 652 -0.10 -19.56 15.09
N LEU A 653 -0.59 -20.33 14.11
CA LEU A 653 -1.67 -21.30 14.29
C LEU A 653 -1.40 -22.26 15.45
N TRP A 654 -0.23 -22.91 15.44
CA TRP A 654 0.10 -23.91 16.44
C TRP A 654 0.39 -23.31 17.81
N LYS A 655 1.01 -22.11 17.88
CA LYS A 655 1.20 -21.41 19.15
C LYS A 655 -0.12 -20.92 19.75
N ALA A 656 -1.05 -20.46 18.92
CA ALA A 656 -2.39 -20.07 19.37
C ALA A 656 -3.20 -21.29 19.86
N LYS A 657 -3.06 -22.45 19.21
CA LYS A 657 -3.67 -23.71 19.65
C LYS A 657 -3.13 -24.19 21.00
N GLU A 658 -1.81 -24.08 21.24
CA GLU A 658 -1.18 -24.32 22.55
C GLU A 658 -1.78 -23.41 23.64
N LYS A 659 -2.05 -22.15 23.30
CA LYS A 659 -2.58 -21.12 24.22
C LYS A 659 -4.11 -21.06 24.32
N GLY A 660 -4.84 -21.86 23.53
CA GLY A 660 -6.31 -21.82 23.48
C GLY A 660 -6.88 -20.51 22.92
N VAL A 661 -6.16 -19.84 22.01
CA VAL A 661 -6.54 -18.55 21.41
C VAL A 661 -7.10 -18.77 20.00
N LEU A 662 -8.25 -18.16 19.69
CA LEU A 662 -8.84 -18.18 18.35
C LEU A 662 -8.13 -17.19 17.42
N ILE A 663 -7.53 -17.67 16.34
CA ILE A 663 -6.96 -16.82 15.29
C ILE A 663 -7.93 -16.75 14.10
N ILE A 664 -8.27 -15.55 13.65
CA ILE A 664 -9.07 -15.32 12.43
C ILE A 664 -8.18 -14.62 11.41
N GLY A 665 -7.98 -15.20 10.22
CA GLY A 665 -6.94 -14.79 9.28
C GLY A 665 -5.69 -15.70 9.34
N PRO A 666 -4.55 -15.34 8.71
CA PRO A 666 -4.27 -14.05 8.06
C PRO A 666 -5.03 -13.83 6.73
N ALA A 667 -4.75 -12.71 6.07
CA ALA A 667 -5.40 -12.28 4.82
C ALA A 667 -6.93 -12.21 4.92
N THR A 668 -7.45 -11.63 6.00
CA THR A 668 -8.90 -11.50 6.24
C THR A 668 -9.33 -10.05 6.50
N VAL A 669 -10.60 -9.76 6.24
CA VAL A 669 -11.26 -8.56 6.78
C VAL A 669 -11.69 -8.74 8.25
N GLY A 670 -11.76 -9.99 8.71
CA GLY A 670 -12.21 -10.39 10.03
C GLY A 670 -13.57 -11.10 9.99
N GLY A 671 -14.57 -10.48 10.58
CA GLY A 671 -15.92 -11.01 10.72
C GLY A 671 -16.83 -10.04 11.46
N ILE A 672 -18.11 -10.37 11.49
CA ILE A 672 -19.16 -9.56 12.10
C ILE A 672 -20.16 -10.44 12.82
N LYS A 673 -20.53 -10.03 14.04
CA LYS A 673 -21.62 -10.60 14.82
C LYS A 673 -22.63 -9.51 15.11
N PRO A 674 -23.68 -9.37 14.28
CA PRO A 674 -24.72 -8.35 14.44
C PRO A 674 -25.29 -8.25 15.86
N GLY A 675 -25.40 -7.02 16.37
CA GLY A 675 -25.78 -6.74 17.76
C GLY A 675 -24.65 -6.87 18.80
N CYS A 676 -23.53 -7.53 18.46
CA CYS A 676 -22.48 -7.89 19.41
C CYS A 676 -21.14 -7.18 19.11
N PHE A 677 -20.45 -7.55 18.03
CA PHE A 677 -19.09 -7.09 17.76
C PHE A 677 -18.75 -7.18 16.26
N ARG A 678 -17.91 -6.24 15.80
CA ARG A 678 -17.43 -6.13 14.43
C ARG A 678 -15.91 -6.07 14.44
N ILE A 679 -15.25 -6.92 13.67
CA ILE A 679 -13.79 -6.90 13.52
C ILE A 679 -13.42 -5.88 12.44
N GLY A 680 -12.86 -4.75 12.87
CA GLY A 680 -12.28 -3.74 11.99
C GLY A 680 -13.23 -3.31 10.87
N ASN A 681 -12.80 -3.48 9.63
CA ASN A 681 -13.53 -3.00 8.45
C ASN A 681 -14.71 -3.89 8.01
N SER A 682 -14.96 -5.03 8.65
CA SER A 682 -16.01 -6.00 8.25
C SER A 682 -17.40 -5.37 8.15
N GLY A 683 -18.12 -5.56 7.03
CA GLY A 683 -19.45 -4.99 6.81
C GLY A 683 -19.47 -3.57 6.24
N GLY A 684 -18.31 -2.90 6.07
CA GLY A 684 -18.21 -1.62 5.37
C GLY A 684 -18.72 -0.39 6.11
N MET A 685 -19.09 0.65 5.36
CA MET A 685 -19.62 1.89 5.94
C MET A 685 -21.01 1.69 6.54
N MET A 686 -21.45 2.65 7.35
CA MET A 686 -22.71 2.55 8.10
C MET A 686 -23.94 2.41 7.18
N ASP A 687 -23.87 2.92 5.95
CA ASP A 687 -24.91 2.72 4.92
C ASP A 687 -25.13 1.23 4.62
N ASN A 688 -24.05 0.46 4.45
CA ASN A 688 -24.13 -0.99 4.24
C ASN A 688 -24.50 -1.76 5.51
N ILE A 689 -24.06 -1.31 6.70
CA ILE A 689 -24.47 -1.90 7.98
C ILE A 689 -26.00 -1.77 8.18
N ILE A 690 -26.60 -0.63 7.79
CA ILE A 690 -28.05 -0.43 7.83
C ILE A 690 -28.74 -1.24 6.72
N ALA A 691 -28.27 -1.14 5.47
CA ALA A 691 -28.89 -1.80 4.31
C ALA A 691 -28.91 -3.34 4.45
N SER A 692 -27.79 -3.93 4.85
CA SER A 692 -27.68 -5.38 5.14
C SER A 692 -28.23 -5.76 6.52
N LYS A 693 -28.83 -4.81 7.26
CA LYS A 693 -29.42 -4.99 8.59
C LYS A 693 -28.49 -5.66 9.62
N LEU A 694 -27.22 -5.27 9.63
CA LEU A 694 -26.16 -5.87 10.44
C LEU A 694 -26.09 -5.31 11.87
N TYR A 695 -26.96 -4.38 12.25
CA TYR A 695 -27.05 -3.83 13.61
C TYR A 695 -27.84 -4.73 14.59
N ARG A 696 -28.44 -5.84 14.12
CA ARG A 696 -29.18 -6.80 14.96
C ARG A 696 -29.05 -8.24 14.44
N PRO A 697 -29.05 -9.26 15.33
CA PRO A 697 -28.86 -10.65 14.93
C PRO A 697 -30.04 -11.21 14.14
N GLY A 698 -29.75 -11.94 13.06
CA GLY A 698 -30.66 -12.89 12.44
C GLY A 698 -30.44 -14.31 12.97
N SER A 699 -30.55 -15.32 12.11
CA SER A 699 -30.44 -16.74 12.51
C SER A 699 -29.47 -17.57 11.67
N VAL A 700 -28.79 -16.96 10.69
CA VAL A 700 -27.91 -17.66 9.74
C VAL A 700 -26.43 -17.40 10.05
N GLY A 701 -25.68 -18.45 10.38
CA GLY A 701 -24.23 -18.38 10.59
C GLY A 701 -23.47 -18.72 9.31
N TYR A 702 -22.55 -17.87 8.85
CA TYR A 702 -21.76 -18.14 7.65
C TYR A 702 -20.25 -18.17 7.90
N VAL A 703 -19.56 -18.92 7.06
CA VAL A 703 -18.09 -18.92 6.96
C VAL A 703 -17.65 -18.89 5.49
N SER A 704 -16.63 -18.09 5.19
CA SER A 704 -16.05 -17.95 3.84
C SER A 704 -14.53 -17.75 3.90
N LYS A 705 -13.79 -18.07 2.83
CA LYS A 705 -12.41 -17.60 2.65
C LYS A 705 -12.36 -16.09 2.34
N SER A 706 -13.20 -15.61 1.43
CA SER A 706 -13.08 -14.26 0.86
C SER A 706 -13.77 -13.18 1.70
N GLY A 707 -13.01 -12.19 2.16
CA GLY A 707 -13.56 -11.02 2.83
C GLY A 707 -14.54 -10.21 1.95
N GLY A 708 -14.29 -10.13 0.64
CA GLY A 708 -15.22 -9.47 -0.30
C GLY A 708 -16.56 -10.19 -0.41
N MET A 709 -16.53 -11.51 -0.63
CA MET A 709 -17.76 -12.31 -0.72
C MET A 709 -18.48 -12.42 0.64
N SER A 710 -17.79 -12.31 1.77
CA SER A 710 -18.43 -12.26 3.09
C SER A 710 -19.43 -11.10 3.21
N ASN A 711 -19.16 -9.96 2.56
CA ASN A 711 -20.05 -8.81 2.58
C ASN A 711 -21.16 -8.92 1.52
N GLU A 712 -20.92 -9.62 0.42
CA GLU A 712 -21.98 -10.01 -0.51
C GLU A 712 -22.95 -11.02 0.13
N LEU A 713 -22.45 -11.95 0.96
CA LEU A 713 -23.29 -12.86 1.76
C LEU A 713 -24.15 -12.09 2.76
N ASN A 714 -23.62 -11.07 3.44
CA ASN A 714 -24.43 -10.20 4.31
C ASN A 714 -25.61 -9.57 3.54
N ASN A 715 -25.35 -9.02 2.35
CA ASN A 715 -26.39 -8.47 1.48
C ASN A 715 -27.43 -9.53 1.09
N ILE A 716 -27.00 -10.66 0.51
CA ILE A 716 -27.89 -11.76 0.10
C ILE A 716 -28.75 -12.26 1.28
N LEU A 717 -28.13 -12.54 2.43
CA LEU A 717 -28.83 -13.03 3.63
C LEU A 717 -29.84 -12.01 4.17
N SER A 718 -29.55 -10.70 4.11
CA SER A 718 -30.48 -9.65 4.54
C SER A 718 -31.73 -9.54 3.66
N LEU A 719 -31.63 -9.94 2.39
CA LEU A 719 -32.71 -9.90 1.40
C LEU A 719 -33.57 -11.17 1.41
N VAL A 720 -32.99 -12.34 1.73
CA VAL A 720 -33.67 -13.64 1.58
C VAL A 720 -33.92 -14.40 2.90
N THR A 721 -33.45 -13.88 4.04
CA THR A 721 -33.64 -14.46 5.39
C THR A 721 -33.89 -13.35 6.43
N ASN A 722 -33.92 -13.66 7.73
CA ASN A 722 -33.88 -12.61 8.77
C ASN A 722 -32.49 -11.95 8.95
N GLY A 723 -31.44 -12.51 8.34
CA GLY A 723 -30.08 -11.96 8.28
C GLY A 723 -29.02 -12.80 9.00
N THR A 724 -27.80 -12.26 9.03
CA THR A 724 -26.62 -12.87 9.64
C THR A 724 -26.76 -12.96 11.17
N TYR A 725 -26.45 -14.12 11.75
CA TYR A 725 -26.24 -14.31 13.19
C TYR A 725 -24.78 -14.07 13.57
N GLU A 726 -23.85 -14.74 12.88
CA GLU A 726 -22.41 -14.54 12.97
C GLU A 726 -21.77 -14.90 11.63
N GLY A 727 -20.86 -14.05 11.14
CA GLY A 727 -20.24 -14.18 9.82
C GLY A 727 -18.75 -14.00 9.88
N ILE A 728 -17.97 -15.03 9.55
CA ILE A 728 -16.50 -15.00 9.61
C ILE A 728 -15.89 -15.20 8.21
N ALA A 729 -14.91 -14.37 7.87
CA ALA A 729 -13.98 -14.64 6.80
C ALA A 729 -12.70 -15.26 7.40
N ILE A 730 -12.38 -16.52 7.07
CA ILE A 730 -11.19 -17.21 7.61
C ILE A 730 -9.88 -16.68 7.00
N GLY A 731 -9.97 -16.06 5.82
CA GLY A 731 -8.86 -15.48 5.08
C GLY A 731 -8.47 -16.27 3.82
N GLY A 732 -7.73 -15.61 2.94
CA GLY A 732 -7.28 -16.16 1.66
C GLY A 732 -5.93 -16.89 1.69
N ASP A 733 -5.22 -16.86 2.81
CA ASP A 733 -3.91 -17.52 2.96
C ASP A 733 -4.05 -19.04 3.02
N ARG A 734 -2.98 -19.78 2.65
CA ARG A 734 -3.00 -21.25 2.52
C ARG A 734 -3.28 -21.96 3.86
N TYR A 735 -2.80 -21.40 4.96
CA TYR A 735 -2.94 -21.94 6.31
C TYR A 735 -3.61 -20.91 7.22
N PRO A 736 -4.94 -20.71 7.12
CA PRO A 736 -5.64 -19.79 8.01
C PRO A 736 -5.62 -20.35 9.44
N GLY A 737 -5.51 -19.46 10.44
CA GLY A 737 -5.42 -19.81 11.86
C GLY A 737 -6.66 -20.52 12.40
N SER A 738 -7.80 -20.34 11.74
CA SER A 738 -9.02 -21.11 11.93
C SER A 738 -9.56 -21.60 10.58
N THR A 739 -10.27 -22.71 10.58
CA THR A 739 -10.78 -23.38 9.37
C THR A 739 -12.31 -23.36 9.31
N PHE A 740 -12.88 -23.77 8.18
CA PHE A 740 -14.34 -23.88 8.00
C PHE A 740 -15.00 -24.71 9.10
N ILE A 741 -14.43 -25.88 9.40
CA ILE A 741 -14.98 -26.80 10.42
C ILE A 741 -14.94 -26.18 11.82
N ASP A 742 -13.91 -25.40 12.16
CA ASP A 742 -13.78 -24.78 13.48
C ASP A 742 -14.92 -23.79 13.75
N HIS A 743 -15.30 -22.96 12.77
CA HIS A 743 -16.42 -22.04 12.94
C HIS A 743 -17.79 -22.73 12.80
N LEU A 744 -17.94 -23.72 11.92
CA LEU A 744 -19.21 -24.43 11.75
C LEU A 744 -19.57 -25.27 12.99
N LEU A 745 -18.59 -25.85 13.69
CA LEU A 745 -18.84 -26.52 14.98
C LEU A 745 -19.26 -25.55 16.08
N ARG A 746 -18.70 -24.33 16.12
CA ARG A 746 -19.20 -23.28 17.03
C ARG A 746 -20.64 -22.89 16.72
N TYR A 747 -20.97 -22.73 15.44
CA TYR A 747 -22.33 -22.39 15.02
C TYR A 747 -23.33 -23.53 15.26
N GLU A 748 -22.91 -24.78 15.14
CA GLU A 748 -23.70 -25.94 15.54
C GLU A 748 -23.98 -25.92 17.05
N ALA A 749 -22.97 -25.62 17.88
CA ALA A 749 -23.11 -25.54 19.33
C ALA A 749 -23.93 -24.34 19.84
N ASP A 750 -23.92 -23.18 19.15
CA ASP A 750 -24.69 -22.01 19.60
C ASP A 750 -26.19 -22.16 19.24
N PRO A 751 -27.11 -22.22 20.23
CA PRO A 751 -28.55 -22.35 19.97
C PRO A 751 -29.18 -21.13 19.25
N GLY A 752 -28.51 -19.97 19.22
CA GLY A 752 -28.98 -18.80 18.47
C GLY A 752 -28.86 -18.96 16.96
N CYS A 753 -27.85 -19.70 16.49
CA CYS A 753 -27.67 -20.03 15.09
C CYS A 753 -28.56 -21.22 14.70
N LYS A 754 -29.33 -21.11 13.62
CA LYS A 754 -30.32 -22.12 13.17
C LYS A 754 -29.99 -22.75 11.82
N MET A 755 -29.21 -22.05 11.00
CA MET A 755 -28.89 -22.42 9.62
C MET A 755 -27.44 -22.05 9.33
N LEU A 756 -26.73 -22.90 8.61
CA LEU A 756 -25.31 -22.74 8.32
C LEU A 756 -25.07 -22.45 6.84
N VAL A 757 -24.08 -21.61 6.55
CA VAL A 757 -23.65 -21.29 5.18
C VAL A 757 -22.15 -21.45 5.03
N LEU A 758 -21.73 -22.22 4.03
CA LEU A 758 -20.32 -22.47 3.69
C LEU A 758 -20.02 -21.98 2.27
N LEU A 759 -19.27 -20.88 2.15
CA LEU A 759 -18.74 -20.43 0.87
C LEU A 759 -17.27 -20.84 0.73
N GLY A 760 -17.09 -22.05 0.20
CA GLY A 760 -15.80 -22.68 -0.11
C GLY A 760 -15.17 -22.14 -1.39
N GLU A 761 -14.02 -22.71 -1.76
CA GLU A 761 -13.23 -22.26 -2.92
C GLU A 761 -12.37 -23.40 -3.46
N VAL A 762 -12.03 -23.37 -4.75
CA VAL A 762 -11.02 -24.23 -5.37
C VAL A 762 -9.70 -24.24 -4.57
N GLY A 763 -9.01 -25.39 -4.53
CA GLY A 763 -7.74 -25.57 -3.82
C GLY A 763 -7.89 -26.02 -2.36
N GLY A 764 -7.04 -26.97 -1.95
CA GLY A 764 -7.09 -27.60 -0.63
C GLY A 764 -8.34 -28.47 -0.39
N VAL A 765 -8.43 -29.07 0.81
CA VAL A 765 -9.44 -30.11 1.14
C VAL A 765 -10.25 -29.83 2.41
N GLU A 766 -10.27 -28.58 2.89
CA GLU A 766 -10.94 -28.20 4.16
C GLU A 766 -12.46 -28.48 4.15
N GLU A 767 -13.13 -28.35 3.00
CA GLU A 767 -14.55 -28.65 2.84
C GLU A 767 -14.87 -30.13 3.15
N TYR A 768 -13.95 -31.06 2.86
CA TYR A 768 -14.13 -32.48 3.19
C TYR A 768 -14.16 -32.74 4.70
N ARG A 769 -13.47 -31.94 5.51
CA ARG A 769 -13.54 -32.03 6.98
C ARG A 769 -14.93 -31.66 7.50
N VAL A 770 -15.65 -30.79 6.79
CA VAL A 770 -17.06 -30.47 7.07
C VAL A 770 -17.98 -31.60 6.60
N ILE A 771 -17.72 -32.18 5.42
CA ILE A 771 -18.45 -33.34 4.90
C ILE A 771 -18.42 -34.50 5.91
N GLU A 772 -17.26 -34.85 6.44
CA GLU A 772 -17.15 -35.94 7.43
C GLU A 772 -17.80 -35.57 8.78
N ALA A 773 -17.87 -34.29 9.15
CA ALA A 773 -18.62 -33.84 10.32
C ALA A 773 -20.15 -33.96 10.14
N VAL A 774 -20.67 -33.75 8.93
CA VAL A 774 -22.09 -33.99 8.61
C VAL A 774 -22.39 -35.49 8.57
N LYS A 775 -21.60 -36.29 7.84
CA LYS A 775 -21.77 -37.75 7.77
C LYS A 775 -21.70 -38.44 9.13
N SER A 776 -20.82 -37.98 10.03
CA SER A 776 -20.72 -38.51 11.40
C SER A 776 -21.76 -37.94 12.37
N GLY A 777 -22.70 -37.12 11.91
CA GLY A 777 -23.77 -36.53 12.72
C GLY A 777 -23.30 -35.52 13.76
N LYS A 778 -22.08 -34.98 13.61
CA LYS A 778 -21.54 -33.91 14.49
C LYS A 778 -22.12 -32.55 14.16
N ILE A 779 -22.49 -32.31 12.90
CA ILE A 779 -23.26 -31.13 12.47
C ILE A 779 -24.63 -31.63 11.97
N LYS A 780 -25.71 -31.08 12.53
CA LYS A 780 -27.10 -31.48 12.26
C LYS A 780 -27.94 -30.34 11.72
N LYS A 781 -27.55 -29.08 11.92
CA LYS A 781 -28.23 -27.92 11.30
C LYS A 781 -28.05 -27.97 9.78
N PRO A 782 -29.06 -27.54 8.99
CA PRO A 782 -28.96 -27.53 7.54
C PRO A 782 -27.84 -26.59 7.07
N ILE A 783 -27.02 -27.08 6.15
CA ILE A 783 -25.91 -26.34 5.54
C ILE A 783 -26.24 -26.06 4.09
N VAL A 784 -26.33 -24.78 3.71
CA VAL A 784 -26.28 -24.35 2.31
C VAL A 784 -24.83 -24.08 1.95
N ALA A 785 -24.31 -24.71 0.90
CA ALA A 785 -22.89 -24.62 0.56
C ALA A 785 -22.64 -24.46 -0.94
N TRP A 786 -21.57 -23.74 -1.26
CA TRP A 786 -21.05 -23.59 -2.62
C TRP A 786 -19.53 -23.37 -2.57
N ALA A 787 -18.80 -24.10 -3.41
CA ALA A 787 -17.39 -23.84 -3.69
C ALA A 787 -17.26 -23.08 -5.03
N ILE A 788 -16.62 -21.92 -4.99
CA ILE A 788 -16.33 -21.09 -6.18
C ILE A 788 -15.06 -21.60 -6.90
N GLY A 789 -14.93 -21.34 -8.20
CA GLY A 789 -13.78 -21.75 -9.03
C GLY A 789 -14.06 -22.96 -9.91
N THR A 790 -15.32 -23.15 -10.31
CA THR A 790 -15.75 -24.17 -11.27
C THR A 790 -15.19 -23.95 -12.69
N CYS A 791 -14.86 -22.70 -13.06
CA CYS A 791 -14.23 -22.38 -14.34
C CYS A 791 -12.81 -22.94 -14.51
N ALA A 792 -12.15 -23.33 -13.41
CA ALA A 792 -10.76 -23.80 -13.41
C ALA A 792 -10.54 -24.99 -14.36
N SER A 793 -11.48 -25.94 -14.41
CA SER A 793 -11.42 -27.12 -15.29
C SER A 793 -11.70 -26.81 -16.77
N MET A 794 -12.05 -25.56 -17.11
CA MET A 794 -12.27 -25.12 -18.50
C MET A 794 -11.04 -24.41 -19.09
N PHE A 795 -10.00 -24.16 -18.28
CA PHE A 795 -8.75 -23.59 -18.75
C PHE A 795 -7.77 -24.69 -19.21
N THR A 796 -6.99 -24.39 -20.26
CA THR A 796 -6.01 -25.33 -20.86
C THR A 796 -4.72 -25.45 -20.06
N THR A 797 -4.50 -24.56 -19.08
CA THR A 797 -3.32 -24.51 -18.21
C THR A 797 -3.74 -24.21 -16.77
N GLU A 798 -2.91 -24.59 -15.80
CA GLU A 798 -3.16 -24.28 -14.39
C GLU A 798 -3.17 -22.76 -14.15
N VAL A 799 -4.29 -22.23 -13.64
CA VAL A 799 -4.44 -20.82 -13.26
C VAL A 799 -4.46 -20.71 -11.73
N GLN A 800 -3.44 -20.06 -11.17
CA GLN A 800 -3.45 -19.61 -9.78
C GLN A 800 -4.41 -18.42 -9.65
N PHE A 801 -5.49 -18.58 -8.89
CA PHE A 801 -6.41 -17.49 -8.57
C PHE A 801 -5.83 -16.56 -7.49
N GLY A 802 -6.50 -15.45 -7.18
CA GLY A 802 -5.92 -14.33 -6.43
C GLY A 802 -5.48 -14.67 -5.00
N HIS A 803 -6.31 -15.39 -4.26
CA HIS A 803 -5.99 -15.86 -2.91
C HIS A 803 -4.88 -16.93 -2.94
N ALA A 804 -4.01 -16.96 -1.93
CA ALA A 804 -2.85 -17.85 -1.86
C ALA A 804 -3.21 -19.33 -2.05
N GLY A 805 -4.23 -19.80 -1.34
CA GLY A 805 -4.64 -21.20 -1.33
C GLY A 805 -5.50 -21.63 -2.53
N SER A 806 -5.74 -20.77 -3.52
CA SER A 806 -6.71 -21.03 -4.60
C SER A 806 -6.05 -21.56 -5.86
N MET A 807 -5.54 -22.78 -5.74
CA MET A 807 -4.93 -23.60 -6.78
C MET A 807 -5.18 -25.06 -6.43
N ALA A 808 -5.66 -25.86 -7.39
CA ALA A 808 -5.90 -27.29 -7.19
C ALA A 808 -4.70 -28.11 -7.68
N HIS A 809 -4.22 -29.05 -6.85
CA HIS A 809 -3.17 -30.00 -7.24
C HIS A 809 -3.69 -31.40 -7.57
N SER A 810 -4.98 -31.65 -7.34
CA SER A 810 -5.67 -32.91 -7.61
C SER A 810 -7.14 -32.67 -7.95
N ASP A 811 -7.80 -33.65 -8.57
CA ASP A 811 -9.24 -33.58 -8.88
C ASP A 811 -10.08 -33.30 -7.63
N SER A 812 -9.68 -33.83 -6.48
CA SER A 812 -10.36 -33.63 -5.19
C SER A 812 -10.38 -32.16 -4.73
N GLU A 813 -9.40 -31.36 -5.15
CA GLU A 813 -9.30 -29.94 -4.78
C GLU A 813 -10.11 -29.03 -5.72
N THR A 814 -10.68 -29.58 -6.79
CA THR A 814 -11.51 -28.80 -7.73
C THR A 814 -12.84 -28.41 -7.09
N ALA A 815 -13.33 -27.19 -7.38
CA ALA A 815 -14.62 -26.73 -6.88
C ALA A 815 -15.78 -27.64 -7.30
N ALA A 816 -15.73 -28.21 -8.51
CA ALA A 816 -16.71 -29.16 -9.02
C ALA A 816 -16.77 -30.45 -8.19
N ALA A 817 -15.61 -31.06 -7.88
CA ALA A 817 -15.55 -32.26 -7.03
C ALA A 817 -16.06 -31.98 -5.61
N LYS A 818 -15.68 -30.84 -5.02
CA LYS A 818 -16.18 -30.40 -3.71
C LYS A 818 -17.70 -30.21 -3.71
N ASN A 819 -18.25 -29.50 -4.70
CA ASN A 819 -19.70 -29.27 -4.82
C ASN A 819 -20.48 -30.58 -4.99
N LYS A 820 -19.94 -31.55 -5.75
CA LYS A 820 -20.52 -32.89 -5.86
C LYS A 820 -20.49 -33.62 -4.50
N ALA A 821 -19.33 -33.68 -3.85
CA ALA A 821 -19.16 -34.39 -2.59
C ALA A 821 -19.99 -33.79 -1.43
N MET A 822 -20.13 -32.46 -1.37
CA MET A 822 -21.04 -31.78 -0.42
C MET A 822 -22.50 -32.17 -0.67
N ARG A 823 -22.95 -32.19 -1.93
CA ARG A 823 -24.32 -32.60 -2.28
C ARG A 823 -24.60 -34.06 -1.90
N GLU A 824 -23.66 -34.97 -2.19
CA GLU A 824 -23.75 -36.39 -1.82
C GLU A 824 -23.75 -36.61 -0.29
N ALA A 825 -23.15 -35.69 0.47
CA ALA A 825 -23.15 -35.71 1.94
C ALA A 825 -24.39 -35.07 2.59
N GLY A 826 -25.37 -34.61 1.81
CA GLY A 826 -26.62 -34.04 2.31
C GLY A 826 -26.65 -32.51 2.49
N PHE A 827 -25.67 -31.79 1.95
CA PHE A 827 -25.68 -30.33 1.93
C PHE A 827 -26.65 -29.82 0.85
N ILE A 828 -27.27 -28.66 1.09
CA ILE A 828 -28.03 -27.95 0.05
C ILE A 828 -27.01 -27.20 -0.84
N VAL A 829 -26.73 -27.74 -2.02
CA VAL A 829 -25.78 -27.17 -2.99
C VAL A 829 -26.53 -26.76 -4.26
N PRO A 830 -26.59 -25.46 -4.63
CA PRO A 830 -27.24 -25.00 -5.87
C PRO A 830 -26.47 -25.49 -7.13
N ALA A 831 -27.03 -25.32 -8.33
CA ALA A 831 -26.30 -25.68 -9.55
C ALA A 831 -25.27 -24.61 -9.94
N THR A 832 -25.53 -23.35 -9.58
CA THR A 832 -24.72 -22.16 -9.89
C THR A 832 -24.65 -21.22 -8.68
N PHE A 833 -23.75 -20.22 -8.69
CA PHE A 833 -23.71 -19.21 -7.62
C PHE A 833 -24.96 -18.29 -7.67
N GLU A 834 -25.49 -18.05 -8.86
CA GLU A 834 -26.70 -17.27 -9.15
C GLU A 834 -27.95 -17.82 -8.44
N GLU A 835 -28.00 -19.12 -8.20
CA GLU A 835 -29.10 -19.81 -7.52
C GLU A 835 -28.95 -19.84 -5.98
N LEU A 836 -27.80 -19.45 -5.44
CA LEU A 836 -27.53 -19.42 -4.00
C LEU A 836 -28.60 -18.64 -3.21
N PRO A 837 -29.07 -17.44 -3.63
CA PRO A 837 -30.15 -16.72 -2.93
C PRO A 837 -31.46 -17.51 -2.85
N ALA A 838 -31.81 -18.28 -3.90
CA ALA A 838 -33.03 -19.08 -3.92
C ALA A 838 -32.93 -20.31 -3.00
N ALA A 839 -31.76 -20.99 -2.99
CA ALA A 839 -31.48 -22.10 -2.09
C ALA A 839 -31.50 -21.66 -0.61
N LEU A 840 -30.92 -20.49 -0.32
CA LEU A 840 -30.96 -19.87 1.01
C LEU A 840 -32.39 -19.56 1.44
N LYS A 841 -33.18 -18.90 0.57
CA LYS A 841 -34.57 -18.54 0.84
C LYS A 841 -35.42 -19.76 1.19
N SER A 842 -35.40 -20.78 0.33
CA SER A 842 -36.19 -22.01 0.49
C SER A 842 -35.87 -22.72 1.81
N THR A 843 -34.57 -22.83 2.14
CA THR A 843 -34.11 -23.44 3.41
C THR A 843 -34.58 -22.64 4.63
N TYR A 844 -34.52 -21.31 4.55
CA TYR A 844 -34.98 -20.42 5.62
C TYR A 844 -36.50 -20.51 5.83
N GLU A 845 -37.29 -20.44 4.75
CA GLU A 845 -38.76 -20.54 4.80
C GLU A 845 -39.21 -21.89 5.36
N ALA A 846 -38.53 -22.99 5.02
CA ALA A 846 -38.77 -24.31 5.60
C ALA A 846 -38.53 -24.35 7.13
N LEU A 847 -37.45 -23.73 7.62
CA LEU A 847 -37.14 -23.65 9.06
C LEU A 847 -38.12 -22.76 9.83
N VAL A 848 -38.67 -21.72 9.19
CA VAL A 848 -39.75 -20.89 9.76
C VAL A 848 -41.05 -21.70 9.82
N ALA A 849 -41.41 -22.42 8.76
CA ALA A 849 -42.60 -23.28 8.74
C ALA A 849 -42.55 -24.42 9.78
N GLN A 850 -41.35 -24.93 10.09
CA GLN A 850 -41.11 -25.92 11.14
C GLN A 850 -41.08 -25.31 12.57
N GLY A 851 -41.16 -23.99 12.72
CA GLY A 851 -41.04 -23.31 14.02
C GLY A 851 -39.63 -23.29 14.62
N VAL A 852 -38.60 -23.72 13.88
CA VAL A 852 -37.18 -23.71 14.32
C VAL A 852 -36.63 -22.28 14.34
N ILE A 853 -37.09 -21.45 13.41
CA ILE A 853 -36.85 -20.00 13.39
C ILE A 853 -38.18 -19.29 13.66
N VAL A 854 -38.20 -18.45 14.71
CA VAL A 854 -39.29 -17.50 14.97
C VAL A 854 -38.75 -16.09 14.65
N PRO A 855 -39.17 -15.44 13.55
CA PRO A 855 -38.66 -14.13 13.19
C PRO A 855 -39.03 -13.06 14.21
N SER A 856 -38.03 -12.37 14.76
CA SER A 856 -38.24 -11.18 15.59
C SER A 856 -38.66 -9.97 14.75
N LYS A 857 -39.45 -9.06 15.33
CA LYS A 857 -39.77 -7.77 14.72
C LYS A 857 -38.49 -6.93 14.55
N ASP A 858 -38.26 -6.38 13.35
CA ASP A 858 -37.17 -5.42 13.12
C ASP A 858 -37.34 -4.19 14.02
N VAL A 859 -36.23 -3.70 14.58
CA VAL A 859 -36.17 -2.54 15.46
C VAL A 859 -35.22 -1.53 14.83
N GLU A 860 -35.65 -0.27 14.67
CA GLU A 860 -34.78 0.73 14.06
C GLU A 860 -33.51 1.00 14.92
N PRO A 861 -32.34 1.13 14.28
CA PRO A 861 -31.10 1.49 14.96
C PRO A 861 -31.14 2.97 15.37
N PRO A 862 -30.37 3.39 16.39
CA PRO A 862 -30.13 4.80 16.68
C PRO A 862 -29.60 5.54 15.45
N VAL A 863 -30.10 6.75 15.20
CA VAL A 863 -29.62 7.59 14.10
C VAL A 863 -28.26 8.18 14.45
N ILE A 864 -27.26 7.91 13.62
CA ILE A 864 -25.95 8.55 13.66
C ILE A 864 -25.93 9.68 12.61
N PRO A 865 -25.45 10.89 12.94
CA PRO A 865 -25.31 11.97 11.95
C PRO A 865 -24.42 11.56 10.78
N MET A 866 -24.70 12.10 9.60
CA MET A 866 -23.80 11.94 8.46
C MET A 866 -22.50 12.70 8.71
N ASP A 867 -21.35 12.06 8.46
CA ASP A 867 -20.06 12.72 8.52
C ASP A 867 -20.03 13.98 7.62
N TYR A 868 -19.46 15.07 8.15
CA TYR A 868 -19.42 16.36 7.46
C TYR A 868 -18.74 16.27 6.08
N LYS A 869 -17.62 15.53 5.98
CA LYS A 869 -16.90 15.40 4.72
C LYS A 869 -17.74 14.61 3.72
N TRP A 870 -18.39 13.52 4.15
CA TRP A 870 -19.27 12.75 3.28
C TRP A 870 -20.48 13.56 2.79
N ALA A 871 -21.13 14.33 3.67
CA ALA A 871 -22.21 15.23 3.29
C ALA A 871 -21.76 16.34 2.31
N GLN A 872 -20.52 16.82 2.45
CA GLN A 872 -19.91 17.78 1.52
C GLN A 872 -19.58 17.14 0.15
N GLU A 873 -19.00 15.93 0.13
CA GLU A 873 -18.67 15.20 -1.11
C GLU A 873 -19.94 14.86 -1.92
N LEU A 874 -21.03 14.46 -1.25
CA LEU A 874 -22.36 14.28 -1.84
C LEU A 874 -23.05 15.59 -2.28
N GLY A 875 -22.54 16.75 -1.87
CA GLY A 875 -23.14 18.06 -2.18
C GLY A 875 -24.43 18.37 -1.39
N LEU A 876 -24.68 17.67 -0.28
CA LEU A 876 -25.86 17.88 0.58
C LEU A 876 -25.73 19.13 1.46
N ILE A 877 -24.49 19.53 1.76
CA ILE A 877 -24.18 20.74 2.54
C ILE A 877 -23.15 21.61 1.81
N ARG A 878 -23.20 22.92 2.06
CA ARG A 878 -22.11 23.84 1.73
C ARG A 878 -21.58 24.48 3.01
N LYS A 879 -20.25 24.58 3.13
CA LYS A 879 -19.59 25.44 4.11
C LYS A 879 -18.80 26.51 3.34
N PRO A 880 -18.95 27.80 3.64
CA PRO A 880 -18.08 28.82 3.04
C PRO A 880 -16.63 28.54 3.43
N ALA A 881 -15.71 28.70 2.48
CA ALA A 881 -14.28 28.61 2.76
C ALA A 881 -13.88 29.77 3.68
N ALA A 882 -13.26 29.47 4.82
CA ALA A 882 -12.79 30.48 5.77
C ALA A 882 -11.54 31.23 5.27
N PHE A 883 -10.83 30.67 4.28
CA PHE A 883 -9.59 31.19 3.73
C PHE A 883 -9.62 31.13 2.20
N ILE A 884 -8.99 32.11 1.57
CA ILE A 884 -8.77 32.16 0.12
C ILE A 884 -7.26 32.32 -0.09
N SER A 885 -6.63 31.34 -0.75
CA SER A 885 -5.26 31.45 -1.27
C SER A 885 -5.30 31.41 -2.78
N THR A 886 -4.43 32.17 -3.45
CA THR A 886 -4.38 32.25 -4.92
C THR A 886 -2.96 32.25 -5.48
N ILE A 887 -1.94 32.02 -4.64
CA ILE A 887 -0.51 32.06 -5.03
C ILE A 887 0.05 30.66 -5.32
N SER A 888 -0.47 29.62 -4.68
CA SER A 888 -0.06 28.24 -4.87
C SER A 888 -1.20 27.25 -4.68
N ASP A 889 -1.09 26.07 -5.28
CA ASP A 889 -1.97 24.92 -5.02
C ASP A 889 -1.16 23.63 -4.96
N GLU A 890 -1.11 23.02 -3.79
CA GLU A 890 -0.38 21.78 -3.48
C GLU A 890 -1.27 20.53 -3.48
N ARG A 891 -2.58 20.67 -3.72
CA ARG A 891 -3.58 19.59 -3.58
C ARG A 891 -3.66 18.68 -4.81
N GLY A 892 -3.04 19.09 -5.92
CA GLY A 892 -3.01 18.36 -7.18
C GLY A 892 -2.02 17.19 -7.18
N GLN A 893 -1.80 16.59 -8.35
CA GLN A 893 -0.70 15.63 -8.56
C GLN A 893 0.68 16.30 -8.53
N GLU A 894 0.72 17.62 -8.70
CA GLU A 894 1.91 18.43 -8.80
C GLU A 894 1.65 19.82 -8.20
N LEU A 895 2.67 20.41 -7.57
CA LEU A 895 2.61 21.75 -7.00
C LEU A 895 2.46 22.80 -8.12
N LEU A 896 1.49 23.71 -7.97
CA LEU A 896 1.30 24.85 -8.84
C LEU A 896 1.74 26.15 -8.15
N TYR A 897 2.48 27.01 -8.85
CA TYR A 897 2.75 28.41 -8.49
C TYR A 897 2.01 29.32 -9.46
N ALA A 898 1.00 30.05 -8.97
CA ALA A 898 0.06 30.85 -9.76
C ALA A 898 -0.50 30.13 -11.01
N GLY A 899 -0.72 28.82 -10.90
CA GLY A 899 -1.21 27.95 -11.99
C GLY A 899 -0.13 27.32 -12.87
N MET A 900 1.14 27.75 -12.79
CA MET A 900 2.25 27.08 -13.47
C MET A 900 2.73 25.88 -12.65
N ARG A 901 2.91 24.72 -13.29
CA ARG A 901 3.43 23.51 -12.64
C ARG A 901 4.89 23.67 -12.26
N ILE A 902 5.30 23.10 -11.12
CA ILE A 902 6.70 23.17 -10.67
C ILE A 902 7.68 22.58 -11.68
N SER A 903 7.31 21.53 -12.42
CA SER A 903 8.14 21.00 -13.52
C SER A 903 8.24 21.94 -14.72
N ASP A 904 7.25 22.80 -14.97
CA ASP A 904 7.31 23.83 -16.02
C ASP A 904 8.21 25.00 -15.55
N VAL A 905 8.12 25.39 -14.28
CA VAL A 905 9.04 26.38 -13.65
C VAL A 905 10.51 26.01 -13.85
N PHE A 906 10.88 24.75 -13.64
CA PHE A 906 12.25 24.27 -13.87
C PHE A 906 12.58 24.03 -15.35
N ARG A 907 11.64 23.53 -16.17
CA ARG A 907 11.89 23.28 -17.60
C ARG A 907 12.11 24.56 -18.40
N GLU A 908 11.50 25.66 -17.96
CA GLU A 908 11.56 26.97 -18.62
C GLU A 908 12.57 27.93 -17.98
N ASP A 909 13.39 27.45 -17.04
CA ASP A 909 14.52 28.16 -16.39
C ASP A 909 14.19 29.60 -15.95
N ILE A 910 13.04 29.80 -15.30
CA ILE A 910 12.55 31.16 -14.99
C ILE A 910 13.27 31.83 -13.80
N GLY A 911 14.15 31.11 -13.11
CA GLY A 911 14.95 31.61 -12.00
C GLY A 911 14.17 31.87 -10.69
N LEU A 912 14.90 32.31 -9.66
CA LEU A 912 14.34 32.71 -8.37
C LEU A 912 13.46 33.96 -8.53
N GLY A 913 13.87 34.89 -9.40
CA GLY A 913 13.06 36.07 -9.73
C GLY A 913 11.75 35.71 -10.43
N GLY A 914 11.72 34.64 -11.23
CA GLY A 914 10.50 34.09 -11.82
C GLY A 914 9.58 33.43 -10.78
N VAL A 915 10.14 32.73 -9.80
CA VAL A 915 9.36 32.18 -8.68
C VAL A 915 8.76 33.30 -7.80
N VAL A 916 9.54 34.33 -7.46
CA VAL A 916 9.03 35.52 -6.77
C VAL A 916 7.93 36.21 -7.60
N SER A 917 8.12 36.33 -8.91
CA SER A 917 7.12 36.88 -9.83
C SER A 917 5.79 36.11 -9.80
N LEU A 918 5.83 34.79 -9.86
CA LEU A 918 4.62 33.95 -9.78
C LEU A 918 3.96 34.04 -8.41
N LEU A 919 4.73 33.96 -7.31
CA LEU A 919 4.15 33.91 -5.97
C LEU A 919 3.63 35.25 -5.47
N TRP A 920 4.31 36.36 -5.77
CA TRP A 920 3.96 37.68 -5.22
C TRP A 920 3.03 38.45 -6.16
N PHE A 921 3.25 38.35 -7.47
CA PHE A 921 2.49 39.12 -8.46
C PHE A 921 1.47 38.29 -9.23
N LYS A 922 1.56 36.95 -9.17
CA LYS A 922 0.75 36.01 -9.98
C LYS A 922 0.85 36.28 -11.48
N ARG A 923 1.98 36.85 -11.92
CA ARG A 923 2.32 37.11 -13.32
C ARG A 923 3.63 36.39 -13.65
N ARG A 924 3.82 36.06 -14.94
CA ARG A 924 5.11 35.69 -15.48
C ARG A 924 5.79 36.95 -16.04
N LEU A 925 6.65 37.58 -15.25
CA LEU A 925 7.37 38.77 -15.68
C LEU A 925 8.41 38.47 -16.79
N PRO A 926 8.77 39.48 -17.62
CA PRO A 926 9.86 39.37 -18.57
C PRO A 926 11.19 38.98 -17.92
N SER A 927 12.07 38.31 -18.67
CA SER A 927 13.35 37.80 -18.15
C SER A 927 14.33 38.89 -17.67
N TRP A 928 14.19 40.13 -18.14
CA TRP A 928 14.93 41.28 -17.59
C TRP A 928 14.40 41.72 -16.23
N ALA A 929 13.09 41.62 -16.00
CA ALA A 929 12.44 41.99 -14.74
C ALA A 929 12.70 40.93 -13.66
N THR A 930 12.67 39.64 -14.01
CA THR A 930 13.04 38.57 -13.07
C THR A 930 14.52 38.64 -12.68
N LYS A 931 15.43 38.90 -13.63
CA LYS A 931 16.85 39.14 -13.34
C LYS A 931 17.09 40.41 -12.53
N PHE A 932 16.30 41.46 -12.72
CA PHE A 932 16.34 42.66 -11.88
C PHE A 932 15.96 42.34 -10.42
N ILE A 933 14.90 41.56 -10.20
CA ILE A 933 14.51 41.07 -8.86
C ILE A 933 15.66 40.29 -8.20
N GLU A 934 16.30 39.37 -8.93
CA GLU A 934 17.46 38.61 -8.41
C GLU A 934 18.64 39.53 -8.05
N MET A 935 18.95 40.51 -8.89
CA MET A 935 19.98 41.51 -8.63
C MET A 935 19.67 42.33 -7.35
N VAL A 936 18.40 42.72 -7.13
CA VAL A 936 17.97 43.40 -5.90
C VAL A 936 18.21 42.52 -4.66
N LEU A 937 17.87 41.23 -4.72
CA LEU A 937 18.13 40.30 -3.63
C LEU A 937 19.63 40.14 -3.33
N MET A 938 20.47 40.09 -4.37
CA MET A 938 21.93 40.04 -4.21
C MET A 938 22.51 41.32 -3.59
N LEU A 939 22.06 42.50 -4.05
CA LEU A 939 22.55 43.80 -3.56
C LEU A 939 22.09 44.11 -2.13
N THR A 940 20.96 43.52 -1.70
CA THR A 940 20.41 43.67 -0.35
C THR A 940 20.78 42.52 0.60
N ALA A 941 21.56 41.54 0.15
CA ALA A 941 21.86 40.31 0.91
C ALA A 941 22.48 40.57 2.29
N ASP A 942 23.55 41.39 2.36
CA ASP A 942 24.17 41.79 3.62
C ASP A 942 24.76 43.22 3.58
N HIS A 943 25.05 43.81 4.74
CA HIS A 943 25.73 45.10 4.90
C HIS A 943 26.62 45.16 6.16
N GLY A 944 27.07 43.99 6.63
CA GLY A 944 27.94 43.83 7.79
C GLY A 944 27.23 43.84 9.15
N PRO A 945 27.94 43.40 10.21
CA PRO A 945 27.36 43.06 11.51
C PRO A 945 26.86 44.25 12.34
N ALA A 946 27.19 45.49 11.93
CA ALA A 946 26.90 46.71 12.69
C ALA A 946 25.49 47.26 12.46
N VAL A 947 24.73 46.73 11.50
CA VAL A 947 23.33 47.12 11.30
C VAL A 947 22.41 46.43 12.31
N SER A 948 21.34 47.10 12.74
CA SER A 948 20.51 46.66 13.88
C SER A 948 20.06 45.20 13.81
N GLY A 949 19.59 44.74 12.64
CA GLY A 949 19.12 43.35 12.49
C GLY A 949 20.24 42.31 12.49
N ALA A 950 21.42 42.66 11.96
CA ALA A 950 22.59 41.78 11.99
C ALA A 950 23.11 41.65 13.43
N MET A 951 23.23 42.77 14.14
CA MET A 951 23.61 42.82 15.55
C MET A 951 22.64 42.01 16.42
N ASN A 952 21.32 42.18 16.26
CA ASN A 952 20.34 41.38 16.98
C ASN A 952 20.44 39.87 16.68
N THR A 953 20.61 39.51 15.41
CA THR A 953 20.80 38.11 15.00
C THR A 953 22.04 37.49 15.67
N ILE A 954 23.15 38.24 15.71
CA ILE A 954 24.40 37.85 16.36
C ILE A 954 24.19 37.68 17.88
N VAL A 955 23.57 38.65 18.55
CA VAL A 955 23.32 38.61 20.00
C VAL A 955 22.41 37.43 20.37
N ALA A 956 21.31 37.21 19.64
CA ALA A 956 20.41 36.07 19.86
C ALA A 956 21.13 34.72 19.64
N THR A 957 21.96 34.62 18.60
CA THR A 957 22.75 33.42 18.30
C THR A 957 23.75 33.10 19.41
N ARG A 958 24.45 34.13 19.91
CA ARG A 958 25.39 34.07 21.04
C ARG A 958 24.70 33.75 22.37
N ALA A 959 23.42 34.11 22.51
CA ALA A 959 22.56 33.68 23.60
C ALA A 959 22.05 32.22 23.47
N GLY A 960 22.66 31.42 22.59
CA GLY A 960 22.39 29.98 22.46
C GLY A 960 21.18 29.62 21.60
N LYS A 961 20.44 30.60 21.06
CA LYS A 961 19.20 30.35 20.29
C LYS A 961 19.46 29.62 18.97
N ASP A 962 18.40 29.02 18.44
CA ASP A 962 18.36 28.37 17.12
C ASP A 962 18.34 29.39 15.97
N LEU A 963 18.42 28.89 14.74
CA LEU A 963 18.45 29.69 13.51
C LEU A 963 17.20 30.57 13.35
N ILE A 964 16.01 30.02 13.59
CA ILE A 964 14.74 30.71 13.36
C ILE A 964 14.55 31.82 14.39
N SER A 965 14.76 31.51 15.68
CA SER A 965 14.72 32.51 16.75
C SER A 965 15.72 33.65 16.53
N SER A 966 16.94 33.33 16.08
CA SER A 966 17.99 34.34 15.82
C SER A 966 17.66 35.21 14.62
N LEU A 967 17.23 34.59 13.50
CA LEU A 967 16.83 35.30 12.29
C LEU A 967 15.63 36.22 12.57
N ALA A 968 14.59 35.71 13.25
CA ALA A 968 13.42 36.51 13.63
C ALA A 968 13.82 37.71 14.50
N SER A 969 14.72 37.53 15.47
CA SER A 969 15.24 38.64 16.30
C SER A 969 15.91 39.75 15.49
N GLY A 970 16.52 39.42 14.35
CA GLY A 970 17.08 40.38 13.41
C GLY A 970 16.04 40.99 12.47
N LEU A 971 15.16 40.17 11.89
CA LEU A 971 14.12 40.64 10.96
C LEU A 971 13.11 41.58 11.64
N LEU A 972 12.81 41.37 12.93
CA LEU A 972 11.95 42.27 13.72
C LEU A 972 12.52 43.69 13.92
N THR A 973 13.78 43.95 13.55
CA THR A 973 14.30 45.33 13.50
C THR A 973 13.99 46.05 12.18
N ILE A 974 13.55 45.32 11.14
CA ILE A 974 13.26 45.89 9.82
C ILE A 974 11.93 46.65 9.89
N GLY A 975 11.94 47.89 9.42
CA GLY A 975 10.82 48.82 9.50
C GLY A 975 11.25 50.25 9.14
N SER A 976 10.49 51.25 9.58
CA SER A 976 10.64 52.65 9.13
C SER A 976 12.04 53.27 9.35
N ARG A 977 12.82 52.81 10.33
CA ARG A 977 14.19 53.31 10.59
C ARG A 977 15.32 52.44 10.02
N PHE A 978 15.03 51.21 9.60
CA PHE A 978 16.01 50.26 9.08
C PHE A 978 15.35 49.37 8.02
N GLY A 979 15.71 49.57 6.75
CA GLY A 979 15.12 48.87 5.61
C GLY A 979 13.91 49.57 4.95
N GLY A 980 13.15 50.38 5.69
CA GLY A 980 11.98 51.11 5.15
C GLY A 980 12.27 52.23 4.14
N ALA A 981 13.55 52.50 3.82
CA ALA A 981 13.94 53.57 2.89
C ALA A 981 13.52 53.30 1.44
N LEU A 982 13.34 52.03 1.05
CA LEU A 982 12.93 51.67 -0.31
C LEU A 982 11.48 52.09 -0.60
N ASP A 983 10.54 51.72 0.28
CA ASP A 983 9.12 52.10 0.16
C ASP A 983 8.93 53.63 0.24
N GLU A 984 9.63 54.29 1.17
CA GLU A 984 9.54 55.75 1.32
C GLU A 984 10.10 56.48 0.10
N ALA A 985 11.25 56.05 -0.44
CA ALA A 985 11.80 56.61 -1.67
C ALA A 985 10.85 56.41 -2.86
N ALA A 986 10.32 55.19 -3.06
CA ALA A 986 9.36 54.91 -4.12
C ALA A 986 8.13 55.83 -4.03
N SER A 987 7.54 55.96 -2.83
CA SER A 987 6.39 56.83 -2.61
C SER A 987 6.71 58.31 -2.85
N MET A 988 7.84 58.81 -2.36
CA MET A 988 8.23 60.22 -2.52
C MET A 988 8.53 60.58 -3.98
N PHE A 989 9.29 59.76 -4.70
CA PHE A 989 9.64 60.05 -6.09
C PHE A 989 8.45 59.90 -7.03
N SER A 990 7.65 58.83 -6.91
CA SER A 990 6.44 58.65 -7.73
C SER A 990 5.46 59.78 -7.48
N GLY A 991 5.12 60.06 -6.22
CA GLY A 991 4.18 61.13 -5.87
C GLY A 991 4.61 62.51 -6.38
N ALA A 992 5.90 62.83 -6.36
CA ALA A 992 6.42 64.08 -6.90
C ALA A 992 6.34 64.16 -8.44
N ARG A 993 6.69 63.07 -9.13
CA ARG A 993 6.60 62.99 -10.60
C ARG A 993 5.15 63.04 -11.09
N ASP A 994 4.28 62.25 -10.47
CA ASP A 994 2.92 62.04 -10.92
C ASP A 994 2.00 63.24 -10.59
N THR A 995 2.39 64.07 -9.62
CA THR A 995 1.78 65.41 -9.39
C THR A 995 2.35 66.51 -10.30
N GLY A 996 3.29 66.17 -11.20
CA GLY A 996 3.84 67.10 -12.19
C GLY A 996 4.88 68.09 -11.64
N LEU A 997 5.39 67.90 -10.42
CA LEU A 997 6.43 68.78 -9.86
C LEU A 997 7.73 68.64 -10.65
N THR A 998 8.38 69.75 -11.00
CA THR A 998 9.76 69.67 -11.53
C THR A 998 10.73 69.18 -10.44
N PRO A 999 11.87 68.56 -10.81
CA PRO A 999 12.88 68.11 -9.85
C PRO A 999 13.36 69.18 -8.85
N ARG A 1000 13.35 70.46 -9.24
CA ARG A 1000 13.72 71.57 -8.35
C ARG A 1000 12.59 71.93 -7.39
N GLU A 1001 11.34 71.98 -7.86
CA GLU A 1001 10.17 72.21 -7.00
C GLU A 1001 10.00 71.10 -5.96
N PHE A 1002 10.21 69.84 -6.33
CA PHE A 1002 10.17 68.72 -5.39
C PHE A 1002 11.22 68.87 -4.27
N VAL A 1003 12.46 69.23 -4.61
CA VAL A 1003 13.53 69.47 -3.62
C VAL A 1003 13.20 70.65 -2.71
N ASP A 1004 12.71 71.75 -3.26
CA ASP A 1004 12.43 72.95 -2.47
C ASP A 1004 11.13 72.83 -1.66
N ASN A 1005 10.14 72.06 -2.13
CA ASN A 1005 8.95 71.70 -1.35
C ASN A 1005 9.29 70.74 -0.20
N SER A 1006 10.15 69.74 -0.42
CA SER A 1006 10.65 68.86 0.65
C SER A 1006 11.39 69.66 1.72
N ARG A 1007 12.24 70.61 1.32
CA ARG A 1007 12.91 71.56 2.23
C ARG A 1007 11.91 72.43 3.00
N LYS A 1008 10.89 73.01 2.35
CA LYS A 1008 9.84 73.82 3.02
C LYS A 1008 9.06 73.00 4.05
N ALA A 1009 8.80 71.72 3.76
CA ALA A 1009 8.15 70.78 4.67
C ALA A 1009 9.08 70.26 5.79
N ASN A 1010 10.34 70.70 5.84
CA ASN A 1010 11.40 70.20 6.72
C ASN A 1010 11.59 68.68 6.67
N LYS A 1011 11.45 68.09 5.46
CA LYS A 1011 11.66 66.67 5.19
C LYS A 1011 12.90 66.47 4.32
N LEU A 1012 13.69 65.46 4.66
CA LEU A 1012 14.74 64.93 3.78
C LEU A 1012 14.09 64.09 2.68
N ILE A 1013 14.74 63.99 1.51
CA ILE A 1013 14.28 63.13 0.42
C ILE A 1013 14.82 61.73 0.68
N SER A 1014 13.93 60.78 0.95
CA SER A 1014 14.33 59.38 1.14
C SER A 1014 14.94 58.83 -0.15
N GLY A 1015 16.01 58.03 -0.02
CA GLY A 1015 16.82 57.59 -1.16
C GLY A 1015 17.91 58.58 -1.64
N ILE A 1016 17.97 59.82 -1.11
CA ILE A 1016 19.05 60.78 -1.39
C ILE A 1016 20.00 60.92 -0.20
N GLY A 1017 21.30 60.81 -0.46
CA GLY A 1017 22.37 61.04 0.50
C GLY A 1017 23.12 59.78 0.88
N HIS A 1018 24.44 59.94 1.04
CA HIS A 1018 25.34 58.89 1.49
C HIS A 1018 26.41 59.45 2.45
N LYS A 1019 26.90 58.64 3.40
CA LYS A 1019 27.88 59.07 4.42
C LYS A 1019 29.30 59.33 3.87
N ILE A 1020 29.76 58.46 2.95
CA ILE A 1020 31.14 58.47 2.40
C ILE A 1020 31.19 58.76 0.88
N LYS A 1021 30.37 58.05 0.09
CA LYS A 1021 30.24 58.20 -1.37
C LYS A 1021 29.68 59.57 -1.79
N SER A 1022 30.14 60.07 -2.93
CA SER A 1022 29.80 61.37 -3.51
C SER A 1022 29.87 61.31 -5.05
N VAL A 1023 29.57 62.41 -5.74
CA VAL A 1023 29.65 62.49 -7.22
C VAL A 1023 31.01 62.02 -7.76
N ASN A 1024 32.10 62.33 -7.05
CA ASN A 1024 33.48 61.97 -7.46
C ASN A 1024 33.92 60.58 -6.98
N ASN A 1025 33.13 59.92 -6.14
CA ASN A 1025 33.38 58.58 -5.59
C ASN A 1025 32.02 57.86 -5.51
N PRO A 1026 31.50 57.32 -6.64
CA PRO A 1026 30.16 56.78 -6.72
C PRO A 1026 30.01 55.47 -5.92
N ASP A 1027 28.76 55.16 -5.54
CA ASP A 1027 28.40 53.84 -5.04
C ASP A 1027 28.30 52.86 -6.20
N LEU A 1028 29.21 51.88 -6.27
CA LEU A 1028 29.27 50.93 -7.38
C LEU A 1028 27.99 50.08 -7.50
N ARG A 1029 27.24 49.88 -6.40
CA ARG A 1029 25.94 49.19 -6.43
C ARG A 1029 24.90 49.98 -7.21
N VAL A 1030 24.91 51.31 -7.03
CA VAL A 1030 24.03 52.25 -7.73
C VAL A 1030 24.37 52.27 -9.22
N GLU A 1031 25.66 52.27 -9.57
CA GLU A 1031 26.08 52.25 -10.98
C GLU A 1031 25.73 50.92 -11.68
N LEU A 1032 25.88 49.76 -11.02
CA LEU A 1032 25.43 48.46 -11.55
C LEU A 1032 23.90 48.46 -11.83
N VAL A 1033 23.09 49.01 -10.92
CA VAL A 1033 21.65 49.16 -11.12
C VAL A 1033 21.34 50.07 -12.30
N LYS A 1034 21.98 51.25 -12.39
CA LYS A 1034 21.80 52.21 -13.50
C LYS A 1034 22.17 51.59 -14.86
N GLU A 1035 23.31 50.89 -14.95
CA GLU A 1035 23.77 50.22 -16.17
C GLU A 1035 22.78 49.14 -16.61
N TYR A 1036 22.35 48.27 -15.68
CA TYR A 1036 21.40 47.22 -15.98
C TYR A 1036 20.06 47.78 -16.49
N VAL A 1037 19.51 48.77 -15.79
CA VAL A 1037 18.19 49.35 -16.11
C VAL A 1037 18.23 50.04 -17.47
N ARG A 1038 19.19 50.94 -17.73
CA ARG A 1038 19.33 51.63 -19.02
C ARG A 1038 19.54 50.70 -20.21
N LYS A 1039 20.12 49.52 -19.98
CA LYS A 1039 20.41 48.54 -21.04
C LYS A 1039 19.23 47.62 -21.36
N ASN A 1040 18.37 47.31 -20.37
CA ASN A 1040 17.40 46.22 -20.48
C ASN A 1040 15.93 46.65 -20.29
N PHE A 1041 15.65 47.78 -19.64
CA PHE A 1041 14.28 48.21 -19.40
C PHE A 1041 13.70 48.93 -20.64
N PRO A 1042 12.39 48.79 -20.92
CA PRO A 1042 11.74 49.49 -22.03
C PRO A 1042 11.56 51.00 -21.75
N SER A 1043 11.48 51.39 -20.47
CA SER A 1043 11.44 52.76 -19.99
C SER A 1043 12.05 52.81 -18.58
N HIS A 1044 12.62 53.97 -18.24
CA HIS A 1044 13.27 54.26 -16.96
C HIS A 1044 12.96 55.71 -16.54
N SER A 1045 11.70 56.09 -16.70
CA SER A 1045 11.22 57.47 -16.62
C SER A 1045 11.23 58.03 -15.19
N LEU A 1046 11.05 57.20 -14.15
CA LEU A 1046 11.20 57.62 -12.76
C LEU A 1046 12.66 57.65 -12.33
N LEU A 1047 13.50 56.72 -12.84
CA LEU A 1047 14.95 56.80 -12.66
C LEU A 1047 15.49 58.12 -13.23
N ASP A 1048 15.14 58.52 -14.45
CA ASP A 1048 15.62 59.79 -15.03
C ASP A 1048 15.16 61.02 -14.24
N TYR A 1049 13.93 61.00 -13.70
CA TYR A 1049 13.44 62.02 -12.78
C TYR A 1049 14.29 62.07 -11.50
N ALA A 1050 14.57 60.92 -10.89
CA ALA A 1050 15.41 60.82 -9.70
C ALA A 1050 16.87 61.26 -9.94
N LEU A 1051 17.44 60.99 -11.11
CA LEU A 1051 18.75 61.50 -11.51
C LEU A 1051 18.74 63.02 -11.77
N ALA A 1052 17.62 63.58 -12.23
CA ALA A 1052 17.46 65.03 -12.33
C ALA A 1052 17.35 65.68 -10.93
N VAL A 1053 16.69 65.02 -9.97
CA VAL A 1053 16.69 65.42 -8.56
C VAL A 1053 18.09 65.33 -7.95
N GLU A 1054 18.83 64.25 -8.21
CA GLU A 1054 20.23 64.06 -7.80
C GLU A 1054 21.12 65.24 -8.27
N LYS A 1055 20.97 65.70 -9.52
CA LYS A 1055 21.71 66.89 -10.02
C LYS A 1055 21.39 68.15 -9.22
N VAL A 1056 20.14 68.33 -8.77
CA VAL A 1056 19.74 69.46 -7.91
C VAL A 1056 20.31 69.32 -6.50
N THR A 1057 20.31 68.13 -5.91
CA THR A 1057 20.79 67.92 -4.53
C THR A 1057 22.32 67.91 -4.43
N THR A 1058 23.01 67.29 -5.38
CA THR A 1058 24.48 67.27 -5.46
C THR A 1058 25.08 68.65 -5.67
N SER A 1059 24.37 69.56 -6.37
CA SER A 1059 24.76 70.99 -6.47
C SER A 1059 24.75 71.73 -5.13
N LYS A 1060 24.04 71.21 -4.11
CA LYS A 1060 24.02 71.75 -2.73
C LYS A 1060 25.11 71.10 -1.86
N LYS A 1061 25.37 69.81 -2.05
CA LYS A 1061 26.48 69.06 -1.41
C LYS A 1061 26.77 67.77 -2.18
N ASP A 1062 28.04 67.54 -2.53
CA ASP A 1062 28.53 66.42 -3.35
C ASP A 1062 28.12 65.00 -2.88
N THR A 1063 27.90 64.83 -1.58
CA THR A 1063 27.49 63.58 -0.91
C THR A 1063 25.97 63.32 -0.95
N LEU A 1064 25.18 64.25 -1.51
CA LEU A 1064 23.72 64.10 -1.70
C LEU A 1064 23.37 63.41 -3.04
N ILE A 1065 24.05 62.30 -3.30
CA ILE A 1065 23.82 61.39 -4.44
C ILE A 1065 22.57 60.51 -4.23
N LEU A 1066 22.05 59.92 -5.31
CA LEU A 1066 21.05 58.85 -5.23
C LEU A 1066 21.73 57.59 -4.65
N ASN A 1067 21.22 57.09 -3.53
CA ASN A 1067 21.77 55.91 -2.86
C ASN A 1067 21.14 54.60 -3.40
N VAL A 1068 21.65 53.45 -2.96
CA VAL A 1068 21.22 52.15 -3.48
C VAL A 1068 19.74 51.86 -3.20
N ASP A 1069 19.23 52.26 -2.03
CA ASP A 1069 17.83 52.07 -1.65
C ASP A 1069 16.91 52.92 -2.55
N GLY A 1070 17.25 54.19 -2.77
CA GLY A 1070 16.53 55.08 -3.68
C GLY A 1070 16.59 54.65 -5.14
N CYS A 1071 17.76 54.18 -5.60
CA CYS A 1071 17.96 53.70 -6.98
C CYS A 1071 17.18 52.40 -7.24
N ILE A 1072 17.19 51.44 -6.31
CA ILE A 1072 16.36 50.24 -6.40
C ILE A 1072 14.87 50.61 -6.40
N ALA A 1073 14.45 51.50 -5.49
CA ALA A 1073 13.06 51.90 -5.34
C ALA A 1073 12.46 52.47 -6.63
N VAL A 1074 13.11 53.48 -7.24
CA VAL A 1074 12.58 54.12 -8.46
C VAL A 1074 12.60 53.18 -9.66
N CYS A 1075 13.65 52.39 -9.82
CA CYS A 1075 13.73 51.38 -10.87
C CYS A 1075 12.69 50.26 -10.68
N PHE A 1076 12.32 49.91 -9.45
CA PHE A 1076 11.27 48.91 -9.21
C PHE A 1076 9.88 49.45 -9.55
N VAL A 1077 9.62 50.75 -9.35
CA VAL A 1077 8.40 51.40 -9.84
C VAL A 1077 8.37 51.40 -11.38
N ASP A 1078 9.46 51.79 -12.04
CA ASP A 1078 9.57 51.71 -13.51
C ASP A 1078 9.35 50.26 -14.00
N LEU A 1079 9.86 49.24 -13.29
CA LEU A 1079 9.58 47.82 -13.59
C LEU A 1079 8.08 47.51 -13.52
N LEU A 1080 7.40 47.90 -12.44
CA LEU A 1080 5.96 47.61 -12.28
C LEU A 1080 5.14 48.36 -13.34
N ARG A 1081 5.41 49.64 -13.60
CA ARG A 1081 4.64 50.46 -14.54
C ARG A 1081 4.91 50.10 -16.01
N ASP A 1082 6.17 49.84 -16.37
CA ASP A 1082 6.60 49.76 -17.78
C ASP A 1082 6.87 48.32 -18.26
N SER A 1083 6.75 47.28 -17.40
CA SER A 1083 6.90 45.88 -17.83
C SER A 1083 5.77 45.34 -18.71
N GLY A 1084 4.64 46.05 -18.80
CA GLY A 1084 3.44 45.61 -19.51
C GLY A 1084 2.67 44.46 -18.83
N ALA A 1085 3.08 44.06 -17.62
CA ALA A 1085 2.46 42.98 -16.85
C ALA A 1085 1.38 43.46 -15.86
N PHE A 1086 1.30 44.77 -15.62
CA PHE A 1086 0.42 45.42 -14.65
C PHE A 1086 -0.28 46.63 -15.27
N THR A 1087 -1.49 46.91 -14.81
CA THR A 1087 -2.13 48.23 -14.93
C THR A 1087 -1.46 49.25 -14.00
N PRO A 1088 -1.61 50.57 -14.25
CA PRO A 1088 -1.13 51.61 -13.33
C PRO A 1088 -1.68 51.42 -11.89
N GLU A 1089 -2.94 51.02 -11.78
CA GLU A 1089 -3.62 50.76 -10.51
C GLU A 1089 -3.02 49.56 -9.76
N GLU A 1090 -2.77 48.44 -10.45
CA GLU A 1090 -2.05 47.28 -9.88
C GLU A 1090 -0.63 47.66 -9.45
N ALA A 1091 0.10 48.41 -10.28
CA ALA A 1091 1.48 48.81 -9.99
C ALA A 1091 1.57 49.69 -8.72
N ASP A 1092 0.67 50.66 -8.58
CA ASP A 1092 0.60 51.53 -7.40
C ASP A 1092 0.11 50.75 -6.16
N GLU A 1093 -0.79 49.77 -6.31
CA GLU A 1093 -1.20 48.88 -5.22
C GLU A 1093 -0.02 48.03 -4.73
N TYR A 1094 0.77 47.41 -5.61
CA TYR A 1094 1.94 46.61 -5.21
C TYR A 1094 3.00 47.42 -4.46
N ILE A 1095 3.21 48.68 -4.81
CA ILE A 1095 4.05 49.59 -4.01
C ILE A 1095 3.42 49.87 -2.64
N LYS A 1096 2.12 50.20 -2.60
CA LYS A 1096 1.40 50.55 -1.37
C LYS A 1096 1.31 49.42 -0.35
N ILE A 1097 1.25 48.16 -0.77
CA ILE A 1097 1.21 46.98 0.13
C ILE A 1097 2.60 46.53 0.62
N GLY A 1098 3.67 47.22 0.24
CA GLY A 1098 5.01 47.00 0.79
C GLY A 1098 5.85 45.93 0.10
N THR A 1099 5.69 45.74 -1.22
CA THR A 1099 6.48 44.78 -2.01
C THR A 1099 8.00 45.02 -1.89
N LEU A 1100 8.43 46.28 -1.87
CA LEU A 1100 9.84 46.68 -1.78
C LEU A 1100 10.45 46.34 -0.41
N ASN A 1101 9.74 46.62 0.68
CA ASN A 1101 10.03 46.10 2.02
C ASN A 1101 10.15 44.56 2.02
N GLY A 1102 9.25 43.86 1.32
CA GLY A 1102 9.32 42.41 1.12
C GLY A 1102 10.64 41.96 0.48
N LEU A 1103 11.08 42.61 -0.61
CA LEU A 1103 12.36 42.31 -1.26
C LEU A 1103 13.54 42.56 -0.33
N PHE A 1104 13.54 43.67 0.44
CA PHE A 1104 14.59 43.95 1.40
C PHE A 1104 14.65 42.90 2.52
N VAL A 1105 13.50 42.47 3.05
CA VAL A 1105 13.42 41.38 4.06
C VAL A 1105 13.95 40.06 3.49
N LEU A 1106 13.53 39.69 2.27
CA LEU A 1106 13.96 38.44 1.63
C LEU A 1106 15.46 38.43 1.34
N GLY A 1107 16.01 39.51 0.78
CA GLY A 1107 17.45 39.66 0.56
C GLY A 1107 18.23 39.63 1.88
N ARG A 1108 17.86 40.49 2.84
CA ARG A 1108 18.57 40.65 4.12
C ARG A 1108 18.59 39.37 4.97
N SER A 1109 17.59 38.51 4.82
CA SER A 1109 17.54 37.19 5.47
C SER A 1109 18.76 36.34 5.13
N ILE A 1110 19.33 36.46 3.93
CA ILE A 1110 20.53 35.74 3.48
C ILE A 1110 21.72 36.11 4.38
N GLY A 1111 21.98 37.40 4.57
CA GLY A 1111 23.06 37.90 5.44
C GLY A 1111 22.86 37.53 6.91
N PHE A 1112 21.63 37.60 7.42
CA PHE A 1112 21.33 37.26 8.82
C PHE A 1112 21.50 35.76 9.09
N ILE A 1113 21.08 34.88 8.17
CA ILE A 1113 21.39 33.44 8.23
C ILE A 1113 22.92 33.22 8.21
N GLY A 1114 23.63 33.95 7.33
CA GLY A 1114 25.10 33.93 7.28
C GLY A 1114 25.74 34.29 8.63
N HIS A 1115 25.29 35.35 9.28
CA HIS A 1115 25.76 35.76 10.61
C HIS A 1115 25.43 34.73 11.70
N HIS A 1116 24.25 34.08 11.68
CA HIS A 1116 23.94 33.01 12.63
C HIS A 1116 24.93 31.84 12.48
N LEU A 1117 25.12 31.35 11.25
CA LEU A 1117 26.02 30.23 10.96
C LEU A 1117 27.47 30.57 11.32
N ASP A 1118 27.90 31.80 11.04
CA ASP A 1118 29.22 32.30 11.41
C ASP A 1118 29.44 32.32 12.93
N GLN A 1119 28.50 32.87 13.71
CA GLN A 1119 28.64 32.92 15.17
C GLN A 1119 28.59 31.53 15.83
N LYS A 1120 27.80 30.58 15.29
CA LYS A 1120 27.84 29.17 15.70
C LYS A 1120 29.20 28.53 15.38
N ARG A 1121 29.74 28.75 14.18
CA ARG A 1121 31.06 28.27 13.74
C ARG A 1121 32.20 28.82 14.59
N LEU A 1122 32.16 30.12 14.92
CA LEU A 1122 33.11 30.79 15.81
C LEU A 1122 32.96 30.39 17.29
N ARG A 1123 31.92 29.62 17.65
CA ARG A 1123 31.58 29.26 19.04
C ARG A 1123 31.51 30.47 19.97
N ALA A 1124 31.00 31.59 19.46
CA ALA A 1124 31.04 32.87 20.15
C ALA A 1124 30.21 32.82 21.47
N PRO A 1125 30.80 33.19 22.62
CA PRO A 1125 30.13 33.10 23.93
C PRO A 1125 29.02 34.14 24.09
N LEU A 1126 28.15 33.96 25.08
CA LEU A 1126 27.07 34.91 25.43
C LEU A 1126 27.56 36.37 25.40
N TYR A 1127 26.81 37.22 24.71
CA TYR A 1127 27.07 38.66 24.72
C TYR A 1127 26.36 39.32 25.91
N ARG A 1128 27.11 40.11 26.68
CA ARG A 1128 26.58 41.07 27.65
C ARG A 1128 27.12 42.43 27.24
N HIS A 1129 26.24 43.43 27.13
CA HIS A 1129 26.65 44.78 26.78
C HIS A 1129 27.53 45.38 27.91
N PRO A 1130 28.63 46.08 27.59
CA PRO A 1130 29.45 46.77 28.58
C PRO A 1130 28.65 47.83 29.34
N ALA A 1131 29.02 48.10 30.61
CA ALA A 1131 28.28 49.04 31.46
C ALA A 1131 28.69 50.51 31.25
N ASP A 1132 29.89 50.72 30.73
CA ASP A 1132 30.50 51.98 30.33
C ASP A 1132 29.90 52.56 29.02
N ASP A 1133 29.27 51.71 28.20
CA ASP A 1133 28.50 52.11 27.00
C ASP A 1133 27.03 52.49 27.34
N ILE A 1134 26.64 52.44 28.62
CA ILE A 1134 25.29 52.72 29.11
C ILE A 1134 25.28 53.96 30.01
N PHE A 1135 24.63 55.04 29.57
CA PHE A 1135 24.36 56.19 30.44
C PHE A 1135 23.21 55.87 31.42
N ILE A 1136 23.56 55.43 32.63
CA ILE A 1136 22.59 55.10 33.68
C ILE A 1136 22.21 56.37 34.46
N ASN A 1137 21.22 57.12 33.95
CA ASN A 1137 20.58 58.18 34.72
C ASN A 1137 19.59 57.57 35.73
N ILE A 1138 20.08 57.17 36.90
CA ILE A 1138 19.22 56.85 38.04
C ILE A 1138 18.61 58.18 38.52
N ALA A 1139 17.37 58.45 38.12
CA ALA A 1139 16.61 59.58 38.65
C ALA A 1139 16.59 59.49 40.18
N ASP A 1140 16.85 60.64 40.81
CA ASP A 1140 17.22 60.77 42.22
C ASP A 1140 16.48 59.82 43.18
N LEU A 1141 17.25 59.09 44.01
CA LEU A 1141 16.79 58.10 44.99
C LEU A 1141 15.98 58.72 46.15
N SER A 1142 15.75 60.04 46.13
CA SER A 1142 14.92 60.79 47.07
C SER A 1142 13.41 60.52 46.95
N GLN A 1143 12.93 59.82 45.90
CA GLN A 1143 11.53 59.37 45.79
C GLN A 1143 11.36 57.88 46.18
N PRO A 1144 10.82 57.57 47.37
CA PRO A 1144 10.66 56.19 47.80
C PRO A 1144 9.36 55.56 47.26
N ARG A 1145 9.47 54.39 46.61
CA ARG A 1145 8.35 53.43 46.56
C ARG A 1145 8.74 51.98 46.83
N VAL A 1146 8.39 51.57 48.04
CA VAL A 1146 7.84 50.25 48.40
C VAL A 1146 8.79 49.05 48.28
N LEU A 1147 9.62 48.88 49.30
CA LEU A 1147 9.78 47.56 49.90
C LEU A 1147 8.54 47.27 50.77
N GLY A 1148 7.61 46.47 50.24
CA GLY A 1148 6.63 45.78 51.07
C GLY A 1148 7.36 44.74 51.91
N LYS A 1149 7.16 44.77 53.23
CA LYS A 1149 7.84 43.84 54.16
C LYS A 1149 7.46 42.39 53.85
N MET A 1150 8.43 41.48 54.00
CA MET A 1150 8.11 40.11 54.36
C MET A 1150 7.49 40.10 55.77
N GLN A 1151 6.28 39.55 55.85
CA GLN A 1151 5.74 38.85 57.01
C GLN A 1151 4.92 37.66 56.49
#